data_AF-A0A669DMS8-F1
#
_entry.id   AF-A0A669DMS8-F1
#
_cell.length_a   1.000
_cell.length_b   1.000
_cell.length_c   1.000
_cell.angle_alpha   90.00
_cell.angle_beta   90.00
_cell.angle_gamma   90.00
#
_symmetry.space_group_name_H-M   'P 1'
#
loop_
_entity.id
_entity.type
_entity.pdbx_description
1 polymer ?
#
loop_
_entity_poly.entity_id
_entity_poly.type
_entity_poly.pdbx_seq_one_letter_code
_entity_poly.pdbx_strand_id
1 'polypeptide(L)'
;RRVKSEYMRLRQLKRFRRADEVKSMFNSNRQKIMERTDILNQEWKTRRIQPVHIMTSVSSLRGTRECTVESGFSEFPRQVIPLKTLNAVASVPVMYSWSPLQQNFMVEDETVLHNIPYMGDEILDQDGTFIEELIKNYDGKVHGDRECGFINDEIFVELVNALAQYSRTNNDTSKKFPSDKIFEAISSMFPDKGSPEELKEKYKELTEQQLPGALPPECTPNIDGPNARSVQREQSLHSFHTLFCRRCFKYDCFLHPFHATPNTYKRKNLENLVDKTPCGVDCYMDLDGVMREYATGVGTERAKTPSKRNGGRRRGRLPNSNSNSRPSTPTVSSETKDTDSDREGSKEDERDNDKDDEDKKDETTSSSEGNSRCQTPVKMKLSSEAEAVEWSGAEASLFRVLIGTYYDNYCAIARLIGTKTCRQVYEFRVKESAIIARAPAEDEDTPPRKKKRKHRLWATHCRKIQLKKDGSSNHVYNYQPCDHPRQPCDSSCPCVTAQNFCEKFCQCSSECQNRFPGCRCKAQCNTKQCPCYLAVRECDPDLCLTCGAADHWDSKNVSCKNCSIQRGAKKHLLLAPSDVAGWGIFIKEPVQKNEFISEYCGEIISQDEADRRGKVYDKYMCSFLFNLNNDFVVDATRKGNKIRFANHSVNPNCYAKVMMVNGDHRIGIFAKRAIQTGEELFFDYRYSQADALKYVGIEREMEIA
;
A
#
# COMPACT_ATOMS: atom_id res chain seq x y z
N ARG A 1 23.22 7.17 28.97
CA ARG A 1 24.06 6.76 30.15
C ARG A 1 23.41 5.71 31.06
N ARG A 2 22.40 6.02 31.90
CA ARG A 2 21.84 5.04 32.87
C ARG A 2 21.37 3.73 32.21
N VAL A 3 20.74 3.82 31.04
CA VAL A 3 20.34 2.67 30.19
C VAL A 3 21.50 1.69 29.96
N LYS A 4 22.69 2.17 29.57
CA LYS A 4 23.91 1.36 29.36
C LYS A 4 24.34 0.61 30.62
N SER A 5 24.23 1.24 31.79
CA SER A 5 24.57 0.62 33.09
C SER A 5 23.55 -0.46 33.49
N GLU A 6 22.25 -0.18 33.34
CA GLU A 6 21.17 -1.09 33.72
C GLU A 6 21.11 -2.32 32.79
N TYR A 7 21.28 -2.09 31.48
CA TYR A 7 21.44 -3.14 30.47
C TYR A 7 22.63 -4.07 30.78
N MET A 8 23.79 -3.51 31.14
CA MET A 8 24.96 -4.32 31.51
C MET A 8 24.72 -5.14 32.79
N ARG A 9 24.03 -4.58 33.80
CA ARG A 9 23.63 -5.31 35.02
C ARG A 9 22.68 -6.47 34.70
N LEU A 10 21.62 -6.23 33.93
CA LEU A 10 20.65 -7.25 33.52
C LEU A 10 21.30 -8.35 32.68
N ARG A 11 22.16 -7.97 31.71
CA ARG A 11 22.90 -8.91 30.85
C ARG A 11 23.86 -9.79 31.65
N GLN A 12 24.55 -9.25 32.67
CA GLN A 12 25.37 -10.04 33.59
C GLN A 12 24.50 -10.99 34.43
N LEU A 13 23.42 -10.51 35.03
CA LEU A 13 22.51 -11.32 35.85
C LEU A 13 21.89 -12.48 35.06
N LYS A 14 21.43 -12.24 33.83
CA LYS A 14 20.98 -13.31 32.91
C LYS A 14 22.09 -14.27 32.53
N ARG A 15 23.31 -13.78 32.26
CA ARG A 15 24.45 -14.65 31.91
C ARG A 15 24.76 -15.62 33.05
N PHE A 16 24.71 -15.19 34.31
CA PHE A 16 24.90 -16.08 35.46
C PHE A 16 23.71 -17.04 35.62
N ARG A 17 22.47 -16.56 35.62
CA ARG A 17 21.28 -17.45 35.76
C ARG A 17 21.21 -18.52 34.67
N ARG A 18 21.44 -18.13 33.41
CA ARG A 18 21.43 -19.06 32.26
C ARG A 18 22.68 -19.95 32.18
N ALA A 19 23.71 -19.77 33.02
CA ALA A 19 24.94 -20.56 32.91
C ALA A 19 24.70 -22.07 33.14
N ASP A 20 23.96 -22.42 34.19
CA ASP A 20 23.65 -23.81 34.51
C ASP A 20 22.57 -24.41 33.59
N GLU A 21 21.59 -23.61 33.18
CA GLU A 21 20.61 -23.98 32.13
C GLU A 21 21.34 -24.35 30.82
N VAL A 22 22.25 -23.48 30.35
CA VAL A 22 23.03 -23.68 29.12
C VAL A 22 23.98 -24.87 29.27
N LYS A 23 24.62 -25.06 30.44
CA LYS A 23 25.46 -26.23 30.74
C LYS A 23 24.67 -27.55 30.67
N SER A 24 23.45 -27.57 31.23
CA SER A 24 22.54 -28.71 31.12
C SER A 24 22.13 -28.99 29.67
N MET A 25 21.77 -27.94 28.92
CA MET A 25 21.43 -28.03 27.50
C MET A 25 22.61 -28.49 26.64
N PHE A 26 23.84 -28.07 26.93
CA PHE A 26 25.04 -28.58 26.27
C PHE A 26 25.26 -30.08 26.51
N ASN A 27 25.03 -30.57 27.73
CA ASN A 27 25.13 -32.00 28.03
C ASN A 27 24.06 -32.82 27.30
N SER A 28 22.80 -32.36 27.30
CA SER A 28 21.72 -33.01 26.52
C SER A 28 21.98 -32.97 25.01
N ASN A 29 22.52 -31.85 24.49
CA ASN A 29 22.89 -31.77 23.08
C ASN A 29 24.11 -32.66 22.76
N ARG A 30 25.04 -32.85 23.69
CA ARG A 30 26.19 -33.76 23.51
C ARG A 30 25.75 -35.22 23.40
N GLN A 31 24.72 -35.65 24.15
CA GLN A 31 24.10 -36.98 23.97
C GLN A 31 23.52 -37.14 22.56
N LYS A 32 22.71 -36.17 22.12
CA LYS A 32 22.13 -36.15 20.76
C LYS A 32 23.19 -36.12 19.65
N ILE A 33 24.32 -35.45 19.87
CA ILE A 33 25.47 -35.47 18.96
C ILE A 33 26.06 -36.88 18.93
N MET A 34 26.35 -37.49 20.08
CA MET A 34 26.93 -38.84 20.18
C MET A 34 26.06 -39.88 19.47
N GLU A 35 24.76 -39.95 19.79
CA GLU A 35 23.78 -40.83 19.14
C GLU A 35 23.80 -40.71 17.61
N ARG A 36 23.76 -39.47 17.09
CA ARG A 36 23.80 -39.19 15.65
C ARG A 36 25.14 -39.56 15.03
N THR A 37 26.26 -39.26 15.69
CA THR A 37 27.58 -39.65 15.19
C THR A 37 27.78 -41.15 15.22
N ASP A 38 27.21 -41.87 16.18
CA ASP A 38 27.33 -43.33 16.24
C ASP A 38 26.52 -44.03 15.15
N ILE A 39 25.34 -43.52 14.80
CA ILE A 39 24.59 -43.96 13.61
C ILE A 39 25.42 -43.72 12.33
N LEU A 40 25.96 -42.51 12.14
CA LEU A 40 26.81 -42.18 10.99
C LEU A 40 28.11 -43.01 10.95
N ASN A 41 28.70 -43.30 12.10
CA ASN A 41 29.88 -44.16 12.23
C ASN A 41 29.55 -45.63 11.92
N GLN A 42 28.37 -46.13 12.27
CA GLN A 42 27.91 -47.46 11.89
C GLN A 42 27.66 -47.54 10.38
N GLU A 43 26.98 -46.55 9.79
CA GLU A 43 26.86 -46.42 8.33
C GLU A 43 28.21 -46.35 7.62
N TRP A 44 29.18 -45.61 8.15
CA TRP A 44 30.50 -45.51 7.56
C TRP A 44 31.26 -46.85 7.62
N LYS A 45 31.16 -47.58 8.74
CA LYS A 45 31.81 -48.90 8.93
C LYS A 45 31.32 -49.97 7.95
N THR A 46 30.12 -49.87 7.38
CA THR A 46 29.63 -50.83 6.36
C THR A 46 30.13 -50.49 4.95
N ARG A 47 30.59 -49.26 4.70
CA ARG A 47 31.00 -48.77 3.37
C ARG A 47 32.47 -49.11 3.10
N ARG A 48 32.73 -50.01 2.15
CA ARG A 48 34.09 -50.28 1.63
C ARG A 48 34.42 -49.32 0.49
N ILE A 49 34.89 -48.12 0.84
CA ILE A 49 35.35 -47.09 -0.11
C ILE A 49 36.83 -47.34 -0.43
N GLN A 50 37.20 -47.35 -1.71
CA GLN A 50 38.60 -47.44 -2.12
C GLN A 50 39.33 -46.13 -1.77
N PRO A 51 40.50 -46.17 -1.09
CA PRO A 51 41.28 -44.97 -0.80
C PRO A 51 41.88 -44.37 -2.07
N VAL A 52 42.24 -43.08 -2.01
CA VAL A 52 42.89 -42.39 -3.15
C VAL A 52 44.27 -43.01 -3.40
N HIS A 53 44.53 -43.41 -4.65
CA HIS A 53 45.82 -43.90 -5.11
C HIS A 53 46.60 -42.79 -5.86
N ILE A 54 47.93 -42.79 -5.74
CA ILE A 54 48.80 -41.84 -6.43
C ILE A 54 48.87 -42.17 -7.93
N MET A 55 48.74 -41.16 -8.79
CA MET A 55 48.70 -41.32 -10.25
C MET A 55 50.09 -41.35 -10.89
N THR A 56 50.82 -42.47 -10.73
CA THR A 56 52.16 -42.69 -11.33
C THR A 56 52.29 -44.12 -11.86
N SER A 57 51.88 -44.36 -13.11
CA SER A 57 51.95 -45.69 -13.76
C SER A 57 52.48 -45.69 -15.21
N VAL A 58 52.70 -44.53 -15.81
CA VAL A 58 53.38 -44.36 -17.12
C VAL A 58 54.32 -43.16 -17.00
N SER A 59 55.52 -43.28 -17.55
CA SER A 59 56.51 -42.19 -17.60
C SER A 59 55.89 -40.91 -18.17
N SER A 60 56.02 -39.77 -17.47
CA SER A 60 55.45 -38.49 -17.89
C SER A 60 55.79 -38.19 -19.36
N LEU A 61 54.76 -38.17 -20.22
CA LEU A 61 54.90 -37.71 -21.59
C LEU A 61 55.37 -36.25 -21.54
N ARG A 62 56.45 -35.89 -22.23
CA ARG A 62 57.19 -34.61 -22.06
C ARG A 62 56.39 -33.31 -22.25
N GLY A 63 55.09 -33.37 -22.56
CA GLY A 63 54.16 -32.24 -22.63
C GLY A 63 53.19 -32.12 -21.44
N THR A 64 53.20 -33.02 -20.45
CA THR A 64 52.40 -32.84 -19.22
C THR A 64 53.00 -31.76 -18.34
N ARG A 65 52.19 -30.78 -17.92
CA ARG A 65 52.60 -29.83 -16.86
C ARG A 65 52.77 -30.59 -15.54
N GLU A 66 53.61 -30.07 -14.65
CA GLU A 66 53.91 -30.67 -13.35
C GLU A 66 53.64 -29.66 -12.22
N CYS A 67 53.29 -30.17 -11.04
CA CYS A 67 53.16 -29.41 -9.81
C CYS A 67 54.29 -29.81 -8.87
N THR A 68 55.05 -28.82 -8.41
CA THR A 68 56.06 -28.99 -7.37
C THR A 68 55.48 -28.56 -6.03
N VAL A 69 55.63 -29.38 -4.99
CA VAL A 69 55.31 -29.04 -3.60
C VAL A 69 56.61 -29.08 -2.80
N GLU A 70 56.98 -27.94 -2.26
CA GLU A 70 58.15 -27.79 -1.38
C GLU A 70 57.73 -27.85 0.10
N SER A 71 58.67 -28.18 0.97
CA SER A 71 58.42 -28.39 2.40
C SER A 71 59.18 -27.36 3.23
N GLY A 72 58.55 -26.86 4.30
CA GLY A 72 59.24 -26.07 5.33
C GLY A 72 60.18 -26.90 6.22
N PHE A 73 60.13 -28.23 6.12
CA PHE A 73 61.04 -29.14 6.81
C PHE A 73 62.23 -29.47 5.91
N SER A 74 63.43 -29.04 6.29
CA SER A 74 64.66 -29.14 5.47
C SER A 74 65.09 -30.55 5.07
N GLU A 75 64.65 -31.57 5.81
CA GLU A 75 64.94 -32.99 5.51
C GLU A 75 63.92 -33.63 4.57
N PHE A 76 62.79 -32.98 4.31
CA PHE A 76 61.73 -33.55 3.47
C PHE A 76 61.91 -33.13 2.00
N PRO A 77 62.11 -34.08 1.06
CA PRO A 77 62.40 -33.75 -0.32
C PRO A 77 61.20 -33.10 -1.04
N ARG A 78 61.48 -32.17 -1.95
CA ARG A 78 60.46 -31.59 -2.85
C ARG A 78 59.74 -32.70 -3.62
N GLN A 79 58.42 -32.64 -3.66
CA GLN A 79 57.59 -33.58 -4.43
C GLN A 79 57.23 -32.97 -5.78
N VAL A 80 57.23 -33.77 -6.84
CA VAL A 80 56.81 -33.37 -8.19
C VAL A 80 55.82 -34.39 -8.72
N ILE A 81 54.64 -33.93 -9.14
CA ILE A 81 53.52 -34.76 -9.61
C ILE A 81 52.93 -34.16 -10.90
N PRO A 82 52.58 -34.96 -11.93
CA PRO A 82 51.96 -34.44 -13.13
C PRO A 82 50.58 -33.82 -12.85
N LEU A 83 50.35 -32.60 -13.36
CA LEU A 83 49.09 -31.89 -13.25
C LEU A 83 48.04 -32.49 -14.18
N LYS A 84 46.98 -33.06 -13.60
CA LYS A 84 45.80 -33.47 -14.36
C LYS A 84 44.93 -32.25 -14.66
N THR A 85 45.08 -31.68 -15.86
CA THR A 85 44.18 -30.65 -16.39
C THR A 85 42.73 -31.15 -16.36
N LEU A 86 41.84 -30.36 -15.76
CA LEU A 86 40.39 -30.54 -15.87
C LEU A 86 39.93 -30.02 -17.23
N ASN A 87 39.02 -30.76 -17.89
CA ASN A 87 38.48 -30.34 -19.18
C ASN A 87 37.68 -29.04 -19.03
N ALA A 88 37.70 -28.20 -20.07
CA ALA A 88 36.94 -26.95 -20.07
C ALA A 88 35.43 -27.21 -19.94
N VAL A 89 34.78 -26.45 -19.05
CA VAL A 89 33.33 -26.43 -18.86
C VAL A 89 32.84 -25.03 -19.22
N ALA A 90 31.78 -24.93 -20.01
CA ALA A 90 31.21 -23.63 -20.37
C ALA A 90 30.65 -22.93 -19.12
N SER A 91 31.12 -21.70 -18.87
CA SER A 91 30.54 -20.84 -17.85
C SER A 91 29.19 -20.28 -18.31
N VAL A 92 28.36 -19.90 -17.35
CA VAL A 92 27.03 -19.32 -17.56
C VAL A 92 27.05 -17.88 -17.03
N PRO A 93 26.40 -16.90 -17.69
CA PRO A 93 26.45 -15.51 -17.24
C PRO A 93 25.89 -15.32 -15.82
N VAL A 94 26.45 -14.36 -15.08
CA VAL A 94 26.10 -14.10 -13.67
C VAL A 94 24.61 -13.76 -13.53
N MET A 95 23.95 -14.37 -12.54
CA MET A 95 22.58 -14.05 -12.16
C MET A 95 22.40 -14.18 -10.64
N TYR A 96 22.04 -13.08 -9.98
CA TYR A 96 21.55 -13.11 -8.60
C TYR A 96 20.13 -13.65 -8.55
N SER A 97 19.75 -14.31 -7.45
CA SER A 97 18.40 -14.85 -7.26
C SER A 97 17.34 -13.73 -7.20
N TRP A 98 16.18 -13.96 -7.84
CA TRP A 98 15.07 -12.99 -7.89
C TRP A 98 13.71 -13.71 -7.85
N SER A 99 12.69 -13.05 -7.31
CA SER A 99 11.34 -13.63 -7.18
C SER A 99 10.43 -13.27 -8.38
N PRO A 100 9.68 -14.23 -8.96
CA PRO A 100 8.85 -13.99 -10.14
C PRO A 100 7.51 -13.31 -9.82
N LEU A 101 7.20 -12.22 -10.54
CA LEU A 101 6.00 -11.41 -10.43
C LEU A 101 5.07 -11.54 -11.66
N GLN A 102 3.77 -11.32 -11.43
CA GLN A 102 2.73 -11.15 -12.47
C GLN A 102 2.06 -9.77 -12.44
N GLN A 103 2.29 -9.01 -11.37
CA GLN A 103 1.81 -7.66 -11.06
C GLN A 103 2.92 -7.01 -10.20
N ASN A 104 2.98 -5.69 -10.15
CA ASN A 104 3.93 -4.99 -9.28
C ASN A 104 3.64 -5.23 -7.79
N PHE A 105 4.66 -5.04 -6.95
CA PHE A 105 4.62 -5.27 -5.51
C PHE A 105 5.12 -4.02 -4.77
N MET A 106 4.25 -3.30 -4.05
CA MET A 106 4.64 -2.15 -3.23
C MET A 106 5.59 -2.57 -2.10
N VAL A 107 6.65 -1.79 -1.85
CA VAL A 107 7.62 -1.98 -0.78
C VAL A 107 7.84 -0.65 -0.07
N GLU A 108 7.94 -0.68 1.25
CA GLU A 108 8.20 0.50 2.09
C GLU A 108 9.71 0.78 2.18
N ASP A 109 10.06 2.04 2.46
CA ASP A 109 11.43 2.55 2.46
C ASP A 109 12.31 1.92 3.57
N GLU A 110 13.47 1.36 3.19
CA GLU A 110 14.42 0.73 4.09
C GLU A 110 15.26 1.80 4.82
N THR A 111 14.75 2.37 5.92
CA THR A 111 15.38 3.47 6.68
C THR A 111 16.69 3.12 7.41
N VAL A 112 17.15 1.87 7.33
CA VAL A 112 18.40 1.37 7.93
C VAL A 112 19.12 0.45 6.95
N LEU A 113 20.42 0.64 6.76
CA LEU A 113 21.24 -0.22 5.90
C LEU A 113 21.50 -1.56 6.59
N HIS A 114 20.83 -2.61 6.14
CA HIS A 114 20.88 -3.93 6.78
C HIS A 114 22.17 -4.73 6.50
N ASN A 115 22.90 -4.39 5.43
CA ASN A 115 24.15 -5.03 5.04
C ASN A 115 25.02 -4.07 4.22
N ILE A 116 26.32 -3.99 4.52
CA ILE A 116 27.28 -3.26 3.69
C ILE A 116 27.65 -4.17 2.49
N PRO A 117 27.51 -3.72 1.23
CA PRO A 117 27.89 -4.53 0.07
C PRO A 117 29.40 -4.82 0.05
N TYR A 118 29.78 -6.09 0.08
CA TYR A 118 31.17 -6.49 -0.17
C TYR A 118 31.45 -6.46 -1.67
N MET A 119 32.61 -5.88 -2.04
CA MET A 119 32.98 -5.61 -3.44
C MET A 119 34.40 -6.09 -3.79
N GLY A 120 35.07 -6.81 -2.88
CA GLY A 120 36.48 -7.13 -2.99
C GLY A 120 37.36 -6.05 -2.35
N ASP A 121 38.39 -6.48 -1.62
CA ASP A 121 39.29 -5.59 -0.88
C ASP A 121 39.99 -4.58 -1.83
N GLU A 122 40.39 -5.06 -3.02
CA GLU A 122 40.98 -4.28 -4.10
C GLU A 122 40.15 -3.06 -4.54
N ILE A 123 38.82 -3.09 -4.37
CA ILE A 123 37.90 -1.98 -4.72
C ILE A 123 37.63 -1.09 -3.50
N LEU A 124 37.65 -1.64 -2.29
CA LEU A 124 37.47 -0.90 -1.04
C LEU A 124 38.66 0.03 -0.77
N ASP A 125 39.88 -0.42 -1.06
CA ASP A 125 41.11 0.38 -0.92
C ASP A 125 41.20 1.57 -1.90
N GLN A 126 40.40 1.58 -2.98
CA GLN A 126 40.42 2.62 -4.01
C GLN A 126 39.35 3.71 -3.84
N ASP A 127 38.25 3.42 -3.15
CA ASP A 127 37.06 4.29 -3.09
C ASP A 127 36.32 4.14 -1.75
N GLY A 128 37.01 4.46 -0.64
CA GLY A 128 36.40 4.53 0.69
C GLY A 128 35.30 5.60 0.78
N THR A 129 35.37 6.63 -0.05
CA THR A 129 34.35 7.67 -0.23
C THR A 129 32.96 7.12 -0.53
N PHE A 130 32.86 6.09 -1.38
CA PHE A 130 31.59 5.43 -1.67
C PHE A 130 30.91 4.83 -0.42
N ILE A 131 31.67 4.26 0.51
CA ILE A 131 31.12 3.66 1.73
C ILE A 131 30.60 4.74 2.69
N GLU A 132 31.33 5.86 2.84
CA GLU A 132 30.86 7.00 3.64
C GLU A 132 29.59 7.62 3.05
N GLU A 133 29.55 7.81 1.72
CA GLU A 133 28.35 8.29 1.02
C GLU A 133 27.16 7.33 1.12
N LEU A 134 27.39 6.02 1.02
CA LEU A 134 26.35 5.01 1.17
C LEU A 134 25.78 5.01 2.60
N ILE A 135 26.62 5.14 3.62
CA ILE A 135 26.20 5.22 5.03
C ILE A 135 25.44 6.52 5.31
N LYS A 136 25.92 7.65 4.76
CA LYS A 136 25.26 8.96 4.86
C LYS A 136 23.85 8.98 4.25
N ASN A 137 23.62 8.22 3.18
CA ASN A 137 22.31 8.03 2.56
C ASN A 137 21.26 7.37 3.47
N TYR A 138 21.64 6.73 4.58
CA TYR A 138 20.74 6.11 5.57
C TYR A 138 20.85 6.82 6.95
N ASP A 139 21.12 8.12 6.97
CA ASP A 139 21.37 8.93 8.19
C ASP A 139 22.48 8.37 9.12
N GLY A 140 23.42 7.58 8.58
CA GLY A 140 24.43 6.87 9.38
C GLY A 140 23.93 5.55 10.02
N LYS A 141 22.69 5.12 9.77
CA LYS A 141 22.07 3.95 10.39
C LYS A 141 22.48 2.66 9.66
N VAL A 142 23.48 1.96 10.18
CA VAL A 142 23.84 0.59 9.74
C VAL A 142 23.41 -0.42 10.80
N HIS A 143 22.75 -1.51 10.37
CA HIS A 143 22.30 -2.56 11.29
C HIS A 143 23.51 -3.25 11.96
N GLY A 144 23.64 -3.04 13.26
CA GLY A 144 24.68 -3.65 14.10
C GLY A 144 25.82 -2.71 14.49
N ASP A 145 25.91 -1.51 13.92
CA ASP A 145 26.81 -0.47 14.42
C ASP A 145 26.29 0.08 15.76
N ARG A 146 27.03 -0.14 16.84
CA ARG A 146 26.61 0.16 18.22
C ARG A 146 27.76 0.26 19.20
N GLU A 147 27.67 1.20 20.15
CA GLU A 147 28.45 1.16 21.41
C GLU A 147 28.06 0.00 22.36
N CYS A 148 26.93 -0.67 22.12
CA CYS A 148 26.30 -1.62 23.05
C CYS A 148 25.92 -2.93 22.34
N GLY A 149 26.07 -4.06 23.03
CA GLY A 149 25.88 -5.38 22.44
C GLY A 149 24.43 -5.74 22.08
N PHE A 150 24.22 -7.00 21.75
CA PHE A 150 22.91 -7.57 21.43
C PHE A 150 21.86 -7.34 22.54
N ILE A 151 20.73 -6.74 22.17
CA ILE A 151 19.49 -6.68 22.94
C ILE A 151 18.43 -7.57 22.24
N ASN A 152 17.71 -8.36 23.03
CA ASN A 152 16.55 -9.14 22.58
C ASN A 152 15.31 -8.72 23.37
N ASP A 153 14.15 -9.20 22.94
CA ASP A 153 12.85 -8.78 23.46
C ASP A 153 12.70 -9.04 24.97
N GLU A 154 13.22 -10.15 25.49
CA GLU A 154 13.25 -10.41 26.94
C GLU A 154 14.05 -9.34 27.72
N ILE A 155 15.25 -8.99 27.23
CA ILE A 155 16.13 -8.01 27.89
C ILE A 155 15.58 -6.60 27.72
N PHE A 156 14.92 -6.31 26.60
CA PHE A 156 14.22 -5.06 26.34
C PHE A 156 13.08 -4.83 27.35
N VAL A 157 12.19 -5.82 27.54
CA VAL A 157 11.11 -5.74 28.54
C VAL A 157 11.67 -5.56 29.96
N GLU A 158 12.70 -6.31 30.35
CA GLU A 158 13.35 -6.15 31.66
C GLU A 158 14.04 -4.79 31.83
N LEU A 159 14.66 -4.26 30.77
CA LEU A 159 15.33 -2.96 30.77
C LEU A 159 14.33 -1.81 30.91
N VAL A 160 13.24 -1.82 30.15
CA VAL A 160 12.16 -0.82 30.29
C VAL A 160 11.54 -0.89 31.69
N ASN A 161 11.30 -2.09 32.23
CA ASN A 161 10.77 -2.25 33.59
C ASN A 161 11.74 -1.73 34.67
N ALA A 162 13.04 -2.03 34.58
CA ALA A 162 14.04 -1.54 35.53
C ALA A 162 14.18 0.00 35.49
N LEU A 163 14.12 0.59 34.29
CA LEU A 163 14.14 2.05 34.10
C LEU A 163 12.84 2.72 34.59
N ALA A 164 11.69 2.08 34.40
CA ALA A 164 10.40 2.56 34.91
C ALA A 164 10.32 2.52 36.45
N GLN A 165 10.87 1.46 37.08
CA GLN A 165 11.03 1.39 38.54
C GLN A 165 11.89 2.53 39.05
N TYR A 166 13.05 2.80 38.42
CA TYR A 166 13.93 3.92 38.77
C TYR A 166 13.28 5.31 38.56
N SER A 167 12.41 5.44 37.55
CA SER A 167 11.63 6.68 37.33
C SER A 167 10.61 6.93 38.44
N ARG A 168 9.96 5.88 38.98
CA ARG A 168 8.98 5.98 40.07
C ARG A 168 9.60 6.35 41.42
N THR A 169 10.88 6.05 41.65
CA THR A 169 11.61 6.54 42.83
C THR A 169 11.93 8.03 42.81
N ASN A 170 11.73 8.73 41.69
CA ASN A 170 12.09 10.15 41.52
C ASN A 170 10.91 11.07 41.22
N ASN A 171 9.69 10.56 40.97
CA ASN A 171 8.50 11.38 40.77
C ASN A 171 7.19 10.57 40.90
N ASP A 172 6.08 11.31 40.99
CA ASP A 172 4.74 10.87 41.40
C ASP A 172 4.26 9.46 40.96
N THR A 173 3.52 8.82 41.87
CA THR A 173 3.11 7.41 41.84
C THR A 173 1.95 7.09 40.89
N SER A 174 1.34 8.09 40.25
CA SER A 174 0.11 7.94 39.45
C SER A 174 0.24 7.17 38.13
N LYS A 175 1.42 7.14 37.49
CA LYS A 175 1.57 6.59 36.12
C LYS A 175 1.85 5.07 36.10
N LYS A 176 0.87 4.30 35.62
CA LYS A 176 0.97 2.84 35.41
C LYS A 176 1.92 2.42 34.28
N PHE A 177 2.00 3.21 33.20
CA PHE A 177 2.84 2.96 32.03
C PHE A 177 4.22 3.65 32.16
N PRO A 178 5.31 3.16 31.54
CA PRO A 178 6.61 3.84 31.49
C PRO A 178 6.55 5.27 30.90
N SER A 179 7.56 6.10 31.23
CA SER A 179 7.69 7.46 30.71
C SER A 179 8.32 7.48 29.32
N ASP A 180 7.85 8.36 28.43
CA ASP A 180 8.30 8.41 27.02
C ASP A 180 9.80 8.69 26.87
N LYS A 181 10.36 9.47 27.80
CA LYS A 181 11.81 9.72 27.93
C LYS A 181 12.65 8.46 28.15
N ILE A 182 12.04 7.34 28.54
CA ILE A 182 12.71 6.04 28.62
C ILE A 182 12.90 5.45 27.22
N PHE A 183 11.91 5.56 26.33
CA PHE A 183 12.00 5.05 24.96
C PHE A 183 12.95 5.91 24.12
N GLU A 184 12.93 7.24 24.27
CA GLU A 184 13.95 8.16 23.73
C GLU A 184 15.38 7.72 24.13
N ALA A 185 15.59 7.43 25.42
CA ALA A 185 16.88 7.02 25.99
C ALA A 185 17.30 5.59 25.63
N ILE A 186 16.40 4.75 25.10
CA ILE A 186 16.70 3.41 24.58
C ILE A 186 16.95 3.47 23.07
N SER A 187 16.12 4.17 22.28
CA SER A 187 16.31 4.35 20.84
C SER A 187 17.69 4.98 20.54
N SER A 188 18.05 6.04 21.27
CA SER A 188 19.40 6.65 21.21
C SER A 188 20.57 5.75 21.64
N MET A 189 20.31 4.59 22.25
CA MET A 189 21.31 3.56 22.60
C MET A 189 21.27 2.33 21.67
N PHE A 190 20.19 2.18 20.90
CA PHE A 190 19.93 1.07 19.98
C PHE A 190 19.14 1.56 18.74
N PRO A 191 19.71 2.40 17.85
CA PRO A 191 18.94 3.03 16.76
C PRO A 191 18.35 2.02 15.77
N ASP A 192 18.99 0.86 15.61
CA ASP A 192 18.52 -0.25 14.77
C ASP A 192 17.33 -1.05 15.36
N LYS A 193 16.75 -0.58 16.48
CA LYS A 193 15.59 -1.19 17.13
C LYS A 193 14.32 -0.34 17.02
N GLY A 194 14.38 0.79 16.32
CA GLY A 194 13.24 1.63 15.98
C GLY A 194 13.23 3.00 16.65
N SER A 195 12.31 3.85 16.21
CA SER A 195 11.95 5.11 16.86
C SER A 195 11.51 4.90 18.34
N PRO A 196 11.49 5.97 19.16
CA PRO A 196 10.87 5.93 20.49
C PRO A 196 9.43 5.41 20.46
N GLU A 197 8.69 5.73 19.40
CA GLU A 197 7.32 5.32 19.13
C GLU A 197 7.23 3.81 18.88
N GLU A 198 8.01 3.27 17.93
CA GLU A 198 8.08 1.82 17.65
C GLU A 198 8.44 1.01 18.91
N LEU A 199 9.44 1.47 19.67
CA LEU A 199 9.84 0.82 20.93
C LEU A 199 8.71 0.87 21.98
N LYS A 200 7.98 1.99 22.05
CA LYS A 200 6.83 2.16 22.95
C LYS A 200 5.67 1.24 22.58
N GLU A 201 5.41 1.03 21.29
CA GLU A 201 4.37 0.11 20.80
C GLU A 201 4.77 -1.34 21.03
N LYS A 202 5.98 -1.73 20.60
CA LYS A 202 6.58 -3.04 20.85
C LYS A 202 6.62 -3.41 22.34
N TYR A 203 6.79 -2.44 23.23
CA TYR A 203 6.70 -2.69 24.68
C TYR A 203 5.27 -3.01 25.14
N LYS A 204 4.22 -2.41 24.56
CA LYS A 204 2.83 -2.81 24.83
C LYS A 204 2.64 -4.27 24.41
N GLU A 205 2.95 -4.60 23.15
CA GLU A 205 2.77 -5.94 22.58
C GLU A 205 3.45 -7.04 23.42
N LEU A 206 4.67 -6.77 23.90
CA LEU A 206 5.46 -7.71 24.69
C LEU A 206 5.06 -7.77 26.19
N THR A 207 4.20 -6.88 26.68
CA THR A 207 3.77 -6.86 28.10
C THR A 207 2.28 -7.04 28.34
N GLU A 208 1.44 -6.89 27.30
CA GLU A 208 0.04 -7.27 27.34
C GLU A 208 -0.09 -8.81 27.36
N GLN A 209 -0.39 -9.34 28.55
CA GLN A 209 -0.53 -10.79 28.77
C GLN A 209 -1.71 -11.36 28.00
N GLN A 210 -1.45 -11.93 26.82
CA GLN A 210 -2.40 -12.80 26.13
C GLN A 210 -2.65 -14.07 26.96
N LEU A 211 -3.69 -14.04 27.79
CA LEU A 211 -4.32 -15.26 28.28
C LEU A 211 -4.74 -16.11 27.06
N PRO A 212 -4.53 -17.44 27.04
CA PRO A 212 -4.85 -18.26 25.87
C PRO A 212 -6.31 -18.11 25.43
N GLY A 213 -6.54 -17.47 24.28
CA GLY A 213 -7.87 -17.20 23.73
C GLY A 213 -8.53 -15.88 24.17
N ALA A 214 -7.85 -15.03 24.97
CA ALA A 214 -8.27 -13.66 25.23
C ALA A 214 -7.72 -12.72 24.15
N LEU A 215 -8.62 -12.08 23.41
CA LEU A 215 -8.27 -11.06 22.43
C LEU A 215 -8.05 -9.70 23.13
N PRO A 216 -7.18 -8.81 22.58
CA PRO A 216 -7.06 -7.43 23.02
C PRO A 216 -8.41 -6.70 23.07
N PRO A 217 -8.58 -5.67 23.92
CA PRO A 217 -9.89 -5.04 24.16
C PRO A 217 -10.51 -4.38 22.92
N GLU A 218 -9.69 -4.03 21.93
CA GLU A 218 -10.11 -3.41 20.66
C GLU A 218 -10.40 -4.45 19.56
N CYS A 219 -10.00 -5.71 19.76
CA CYS A 219 -10.25 -6.80 18.82
C CYS A 219 -11.63 -7.42 19.04
N THR A 220 -12.45 -7.47 17.99
CA THR A 220 -13.76 -8.12 18.02
C THR A 220 -13.61 -9.66 17.93
N PRO A 221 -14.18 -10.45 18.86
CA PRO A 221 -14.17 -11.91 18.76
C PRO A 221 -14.90 -12.42 17.51
N ASN A 222 -14.42 -13.53 16.95
CA ASN A 222 -15.06 -14.17 15.80
C ASN A 222 -16.54 -14.50 16.11
N ILE A 223 -17.42 -14.11 15.21
CA ILE A 223 -18.87 -14.30 15.31
C ILE A 223 -19.26 -15.78 15.29
N ASP A 224 -18.48 -16.63 14.61
CA ASP A 224 -18.64 -18.08 14.57
C ASP A 224 -17.97 -18.81 15.76
N GLY A 225 -17.33 -18.06 16.68
CA GLY A 225 -16.56 -18.61 17.79
C GLY A 225 -17.37 -18.76 19.09
N PRO A 226 -16.97 -19.67 20.00
CA PRO A 226 -17.63 -19.84 21.30
C PRO A 226 -17.55 -18.60 22.20
N ASN A 227 -16.59 -17.70 21.92
CA ASN A 227 -16.39 -16.43 22.65
C ASN A 227 -17.09 -15.23 21.97
N ALA A 228 -18.03 -15.45 21.04
CA ALA A 228 -18.73 -14.40 20.30
C ALA A 228 -19.48 -13.44 21.26
N ARG A 229 -19.21 -12.13 21.13
CA ARG A 229 -19.80 -11.07 21.96
C ARG A 229 -20.81 -10.25 21.17
N SER A 230 -21.79 -9.67 21.86
CA SER A 230 -22.75 -8.71 21.28
C SER A 230 -22.05 -7.36 21.08
N VAL A 231 -21.64 -7.06 19.86
CA VAL A 231 -20.88 -5.85 19.46
C VAL A 231 -21.66 -5.00 18.46
N GLN A 232 -21.19 -3.78 18.18
CA GLN A 232 -21.82 -2.89 17.21
C GLN A 232 -21.49 -3.27 15.76
N ARG A 233 -22.31 -2.81 14.80
CA ARG A 233 -22.09 -3.04 13.36
C ARG A 233 -20.68 -2.70 12.91
N GLU A 234 -20.20 -1.51 13.30
CA GLU A 234 -18.92 -1.01 12.80
C GLU A 234 -17.72 -1.73 13.44
N GLN A 235 -17.86 -2.22 14.68
CA GLN A 235 -16.89 -3.13 15.30
C GLN A 235 -16.86 -4.48 14.57
N SER A 236 -18.04 -5.06 14.30
CA SER A 236 -18.21 -6.32 13.56
C SER A 236 -17.61 -6.30 12.16
N LEU A 237 -17.61 -5.13 11.51
CA LEU A 237 -17.11 -4.93 10.15
C LEU A 237 -15.73 -4.26 10.10
N HIS A 238 -15.14 -3.85 11.23
CA HIS A 238 -13.95 -2.99 11.24
C HIS A 238 -12.80 -3.57 10.42
N SER A 239 -12.37 -4.79 10.73
CA SER A 239 -11.29 -5.49 10.01
C SER A 239 -11.61 -5.65 8.52
N PHE A 240 -12.88 -5.86 8.17
CA PHE A 240 -13.31 -5.98 6.77
C PHE A 240 -13.29 -4.64 6.02
N HIS A 241 -13.63 -3.52 6.67
CA HIS A 241 -13.56 -2.20 6.06
C HIS A 241 -12.11 -1.69 5.96
N THR A 242 -11.33 -1.81 7.04
CA THR A 242 -9.97 -1.29 7.13
C THR A 242 -8.99 -2.03 6.22
N LEU A 243 -9.02 -3.38 6.21
CA LEU A 243 -8.03 -4.18 5.46
C LEU A 243 -8.42 -4.40 3.99
N PHE A 244 -9.68 -4.25 3.60
CA PHE A 244 -10.09 -4.50 2.22
C PHE A 244 -9.66 -3.38 1.28
N CYS A 245 -9.03 -3.74 0.16
CA CYS A 245 -8.75 -2.82 -0.91
C CYS A 245 -9.82 -2.89 -2.01
N ARG A 246 -10.67 -1.86 -2.08
CA ARG A 246 -11.69 -1.69 -3.12
C ARG A 246 -11.12 -1.61 -4.56
N ARG A 247 -9.82 -1.35 -4.75
CA ARG A 247 -9.17 -1.28 -6.07
C ARG A 247 -8.90 -2.67 -6.66
N CYS A 248 -8.36 -3.59 -5.87
CA CYS A 248 -7.94 -4.93 -6.32
C CYS A 248 -8.75 -6.11 -5.72
N PHE A 249 -9.71 -5.85 -4.83
CA PHE A 249 -10.60 -6.82 -4.19
C PHE A 249 -9.89 -7.87 -3.32
N LYS A 250 -8.79 -7.49 -2.67
CA LYS A 250 -8.04 -8.29 -1.69
C LYS A 250 -8.07 -7.61 -0.32
N TYR A 251 -7.93 -8.39 0.75
CA TYR A 251 -7.51 -7.85 2.05
C TYR A 251 -5.98 -7.69 2.05
N ASP A 252 -5.49 -6.67 2.74
CA ASP A 252 -4.06 -6.36 2.95
C ASP A 252 -3.22 -6.49 1.66
N CYS A 253 -3.40 -5.54 0.74
CA CYS A 253 -2.94 -5.72 -0.64
C CYS A 253 -1.55 -5.10 -0.90
N PHE A 254 -0.65 -5.91 -1.44
CA PHE A 254 0.73 -5.56 -1.86
C PHE A 254 0.86 -4.51 -3.00
N LEU A 255 -0.07 -3.56 -3.15
CA LEU A 255 -0.05 -2.56 -4.24
C LEU A 255 -0.61 -1.19 -3.84
N HIS A 256 -1.48 -1.11 -2.84
CA HIS A 256 -2.16 0.13 -2.45
C HIS A 256 -1.99 0.37 -0.95
N PRO A 257 -0.99 1.19 -0.53
CA PRO A 257 -0.65 1.35 0.89
C PRO A 257 -1.67 2.19 1.68
N PHE A 258 -2.51 2.98 0.99
CA PHE A 258 -3.55 3.77 1.64
C PHE A 258 -4.84 2.96 1.81
N HIS A 259 -5.32 2.84 3.05
CA HIS A 259 -6.62 2.27 3.38
C HIS A 259 -7.77 2.94 2.60
N ALA A 260 -8.85 2.19 2.35
CA ALA A 260 -10.02 2.73 1.66
C ALA A 260 -10.73 3.81 2.50
N THR A 261 -11.15 4.90 1.87
CA THR A 261 -11.76 6.04 2.59
C THR A 261 -13.10 5.65 3.24
N PRO A 262 -13.47 6.19 4.41
CA PRO A 262 -14.65 5.73 5.15
C PRO A 262 -15.99 5.82 4.41
N ASN A 263 -16.13 6.69 3.40
CA ASN A 263 -17.35 6.75 2.59
C ASN A 263 -17.40 5.66 1.50
N THR A 264 -16.28 5.00 1.18
CA THR A 264 -16.20 3.93 0.17
C THR A 264 -17.09 2.72 0.48
N TYR A 265 -17.39 2.47 1.76
CA TYR A 265 -18.27 1.38 2.20
C TYR A 265 -19.73 1.82 2.45
N LYS A 266 -20.00 3.13 2.42
CA LYS A 266 -21.35 3.68 2.59
C LYS A 266 -22.09 3.62 1.25
N ARG A 267 -22.96 2.62 1.09
CA ARG A 267 -23.85 2.53 -0.09
C ARG A 267 -25.00 3.52 0.03
N LYS A 268 -25.46 4.05 -1.10
CA LYS A 268 -26.69 4.87 -1.15
C LYS A 268 -27.93 4.00 -0.95
N ASN A 269 -28.91 4.54 -0.22
CA ASN A 269 -30.25 3.98 -0.07
C ASN A 269 -30.99 3.97 -1.43
N LEU A 270 -30.79 2.93 -2.23
CA LEU A 270 -31.54 2.70 -3.46
C LEU A 270 -32.34 1.40 -3.32
N GLU A 271 -33.66 1.53 -3.48
CA GLU A 271 -34.62 0.42 -3.57
C GLU A 271 -34.74 -0.43 -2.29
N ASN A 272 -35.38 0.15 -1.26
CA ASN A 272 -36.03 -0.60 -0.17
C ASN A 272 -37.19 -1.44 -0.75
N LEU A 273 -36.85 -2.57 -1.36
CA LEU A 273 -37.76 -3.66 -1.66
C LEU A 273 -38.11 -4.38 -0.33
N VAL A 274 -39.05 -3.79 0.40
CA VAL A 274 -39.78 -4.49 1.46
C VAL A 274 -40.83 -5.35 0.78
N ASP A 275 -40.72 -6.67 0.96
CA ASP A 275 -41.64 -7.64 0.38
C ASP A 275 -43.06 -7.40 0.90
N LYS A 276 -44.03 -7.21 -0.01
CA LYS A 276 -45.41 -6.82 0.34
C LYS A 276 -46.31 -7.98 0.76
N THR A 277 -45.72 -9.15 1.00
CA THR A 277 -46.40 -10.42 1.28
C THR A 277 -45.77 -11.05 2.51
N PRO A 278 -46.56 -11.58 3.46
CA PRO A 278 -46.01 -12.21 4.65
C PRO A 278 -45.13 -13.41 4.28
N CYS A 279 -44.00 -13.55 4.96
CA CYS A 279 -42.97 -14.56 4.63
C CYS A 279 -43.24 -15.96 5.19
N GLY A 280 -44.34 -16.13 5.94
CA GLY A 280 -44.70 -17.35 6.68
C GLY A 280 -45.65 -17.01 7.83
N VAL A 281 -46.07 -18.02 8.61
CA VAL A 281 -47.03 -17.83 9.72
C VAL A 281 -46.51 -16.94 10.86
N ASP A 282 -45.20 -16.88 11.06
CA ASP A 282 -44.53 -16.02 12.04
C ASP A 282 -44.00 -14.71 11.42
N CYS A 283 -44.74 -14.12 10.49
CA CYS A 283 -44.37 -12.83 9.91
C CYS A 283 -44.75 -11.66 10.82
N TYR A 284 -43.87 -10.65 10.89
CA TYR A 284 -44.16 -9.41 11.62
C TYR A 284 -45.35 -8.61 11.04
N MET A 285 -45.73 -8.86 9.78
CA MET A 285 -46.84 -8.18 9.11
C MET A 285 -48.20 -8.58 9.66
N ASP A 286 -48.33 -9.82 10.16
CA ASP A 286 -49.56 -10.38 10.72
C ASP A 286 -49.78 -9.99 12.19
N LEU A 287 -48.86 -9.21 12.78
CA LEU A 287 -49.01 -8.63 14.11
C LEU A 287 -50.08 -7.54 14.12
N ASP A 288 -51.02 -7.64 15.07
CA ASP A 288 -52.17 -6.75 15.16
C ASP A 288 -51.77 -5.32 15.59
N GLY A 289 -51.49 -4.51 14.57
CA GLY A 289 -50.92 -3.17 14.62
C GLY A 289 -50.21 -2.81 13.31
N VAL A 290 -49.32 -3.69 12.83
CA VAL A 290 -48.53 -3.48 11.59
C VAL A 290 -49.42 -3.55 10.36
N MET A 291 -50.30 -4.56 10.29
CA MET A 291 -51.30 -4.71 9.22
C MET A 291 -52.17 -3.46 9.05
N ARG A 292 -52.41 -2.71 10.13
CA ARG A 292 -53.24 -1.49 10.15
C ARG A 292 -52.54 -0.26 9.56
N GLU A 293 -51.23 -0.14 9.72
CA GLU A 293 -50.42 0.92 9.08
C GLU A 293 -50.26 0.66 7.56
N TYR A 294 -50.11 -0.61 7.15
CA TYR A 294 -50.05 -0.97 5.73
C TYR A 294 -51.40 -0.82 5.02
N ALA A 295 -52.51 -1.25 5.64
CA ALA A 295 -53.85 -1.14 5.06
C ALA A 295 -54.35 0.31 4.87
N THR A 296 -53.79 1.27 5.61
CA THR A 296 -54.13 2.70 5.50
C THR A 296 -53.27 3.46 4.48
N GLY A 297 -52.31 2.80 3.82
CA GLY A 297 -51.54 3.38 2.71
C GLY A 297 -50.49 4.42 3.09
N VAL A 298 -50.20 4.60 4.38
CA VAL A 298 -49.30 5.67 4.90
C VAL A 298 -47.81 5.32 4.73
N GLY A 299 -47.46 4.61 3.65
CA GLY A 299 -46.11 4.08 3.41
C GLY A 299 -45.05 5.10 2.96
N THR A 300 -45.43 6.36 2.65
CA THR A 300 -44.54 7.35 2.02
C THR A 300 -44.63 8.78 2.58
N GLU A 301 -45.10 8.97 3.82
CA GLU A 301 -45.09 10.27 4.53
C GLU A 301 -44.06 10.29 5.69
N ARG A 302 -42.78 9.99 5.41
CA ARG A 302 -41.72 9.97 6.45
C ARG A 302 -40.41 10.69 6.10
N ALA A 303 -40.50 11.74 5.27
CA ALA A 303 -39.40 12.68 5.01
C ALA A 303 -39.95 14.10 4.72
N LYS A 304 -40.53 14.76 5.75
CA LYS A 304 -40.95 16.17 5.69
C LYS A 304 -40.65 16.88 7.01
N THR A 305 -39.55 17.62 7.05
CA THR A 305 -39.37 18.68 8.05
C THR A 305 -40.33 19.84 7.73
N PRO A 306 -40.74 20.66 8.72
CA PRO A 306 -41.66 21.77 8.47
C PRO A 306 -41.03 22.82 7.54
N SER A 307 -41.62 23.03 6.37
CA SER A 307 -41.17 24.07 5.44
C SER A 307 -41.25 25.45 6.09
N LYS A 308 -40.12 26.17 6.15
CA LYS A 308 -40.09 27.57 6.58
C LYS A 308 -41.01 28.39 5.66
N ARG A 309 -42.02 29.05 6.23
CA ARG A 309 -42.86 30.03 5.53
C ARG A 309 -41.99 31.13 4.90
N ASN A 310 -41.85 31.13 3.58
CA ASN A 310 -41.46 32.33 2.85
C ASN A 310 -42.59 33.37 2.96
N GLY A 311 -42.29 34.56 3.50
CA GLY A 311 -43.24 35.66 3.67
C GLY A 311 -43.68 36.29 2.35
N GLY A 312 -44.65 35.69 1.66
CA GLY A 312 -45.02 36.02 0.28
C GLY A 312 -46.22 36.96 0.08
N ARG A 313 -46.06 38.26 0.43
CA ARG A 313 -46.77 39.46 -0.10
C ARG A 313 -48.27 39.41 -0.48
N ARG A 314 -49.04 40.39 0.03
CA ARG A 314 -50.07 41.25 -0.66
C ARG A 314 -50.58 42.28 0.37
N ARG A 315 -51.04 43.50 0.04
CA ARG A 315 -51.45 44.19 -1.21
C ARG A 315 -51.28 45.72 -1.02
N GLY A 316 -51.05 46.52 -2.07
CA GLY A 316 -50.97 48.00 -1.95
C GLY A 316 -50.75 48.74 -3.29
N ARG A 317 -51.04 50.05 -3.33
CA ARG A 317 -51.02 50.93 -4.53
C ARG A 317 -50.75 52.41 -4.11
N LEU A 318 -50.41 53.36 -5.00
CA LEU A 318 -50.27 53.29 -6.47
C LEU A 318 -48.96 53.89 -7.03
N PRO A 319 -48.67 55.23 -6.99
CA PRO A 319 -47.99 55.85 -8.13
C PRO A 319 -46.73 56.72 -7.85
N ASN A 320 -45.91 56.83 -8.91
CA ASN A 320 -45.02 57.93 -9.34
C ASN A 320 -44.00 58.60 -8.37
N SER A 321 -42.72 58.59 -8.77
CA SER A 321 -42.03 59.79 -9.30
C SER A 321 -40.65 59.45 -9.92
N ASN A 322 -40.00 60.45 -10.54
CA ASN A 322 -38.73 60.39 -11.30
C ASN A 322 -37.49 60.05 -10.40
N SER A 323 -36.24 59.85 -10.87
CA SER A 323 -35.57 60.29 -12.12
C SER A 323 -34.34 59.43 -12.54
N ASN A 324 -33.72 59.84 -13.66
CA ASN A 324 -32.42 59.45 -14.23
C ASN A 324 -31.23 59.54 -13.21
N SER A 325 -29.99 59.04 -13.43
CA SER A 325 -29.22 58.87 -14.69
C SER A 325 -28.08 57.82 -14.65
N ARG A 326 -27.58 57.45 -15.84
CA ARG A 326 -26.23 56.92 -16.19
C ARG A 326 -25.53 57.97 -17.12
N PRO A 327 -24.27 57.82 -17.62
CA PRO A 327 -23.24 56.77 -17.45
C PRO A 327 -22.05 57.32 -16.59
N SER A 328 -20.71 57.21 -16.79
CA SER A 328 -19.77 56.77 -17.86
C SER A 328 -18.37 56.37 -17.32
N THR A 329 -17.54 55.75 -18.18
CA THR A 329 -16.08 55.54 -18.06
C THR A 329 -15.31 56.40 -19.10
N PRO A 330 -14.02 56.74 -18.91
CA PRO A 330 -12.87 55.96 -19.45
C PRO A 330 -11.72 55.75 -18.41
N THR A 331 -10.73 54.83 -18.48
CA THR A 331 -9.65 54.48 -19.47
C THR A 331 -8.58 55.60 -19.68
N VAL A 332 -7.23 55.40 -19.76
CA VAL A 332 -6.31 54.23 -19.91
C VAL A 332 -4.88 54.56 -19.32
N SER A 333 -4.02 53.55 -19.02
CA SER A 333 -2.50 53.53 -19.12
C SER A 333 -1.61 54.53 -18.30
N SER A 334 -0.31 54.32 -18.01
CA SER A 334 0.63 53.14 -18.01
C SER A 334 2.03 53.51 -17.43
N GLU A 335 2.68 52.59 -16.68
CA GLU A 335 4.15 52.53 -16.39
C GLU A 335 4.76 53.75 -15.62
N THR A 336 5.96 53.81 -15.00
CA THR A 336 7.17 52.97 -14.74
C THR A 336 7.55 53.10 -13.24
N LYS A 337 8.02 52.10 -12.45
CA LYS A 337 9.26 51.27 -12.43
C LYS A 337 10.44 51.87 -11.59
N ASP A 338 10.99 51.07 -10.66
CA ASP A 338 12.22 51.24 -9.81
C ASP A 338 12.20 52.41 -8.76
N THR A 339 12.96 52.49 -7.64
CA THR A 339 14.12 51.76 -7.04
C THR A 339 14.02 51.60 -5.49
N ASP A 340 14.99 50.90 -4.88
CA ASP A 340 15.31 50.68 -3.44
C ASP A 340 15.49 51.98 -2.58
N SER A 341 15.52 51.98 -1.24
CA SER A 341 16.50 51.25 -0.37
C SER A 341 16.22 51.30 1.15
N ASP A 342 17.11 50.65 1.93
CA ASP A 342 17.08 50.27 3.37
C ASP A 342 16.96 51.45 4.38
N ARG A 343 16.69 51.27 5.70
CA ARG A 343 17.62 50.67 6.71
C ARG A 343 17.01 50.59 8.13
N GLU A 344 17.69 49.88 9.04
CA GLU A 344 17.34 49.59 10.45
C GLU A 344 17.48 50.77 11.44
N GLY A 345 16.87 50.65 12.64
CA GLY A 345 17.09 51.53 13.80
C GLY A 345 16.33 51.11 15.07
N SER A 346 17.05 50.75 16.15
CA SER A 346 16.52 49.97 17.29
C SER A 346 16.16 50.76 18.57
N LYS A 347 15.37 50.10 19.45
CA LYS A 347 15.35 50.15 20.94
C LYS A 347 14.67 51.32 21.71
N GLU A 348 13.84 50.89 22.70
CA GLU A 348 13.75 51.29 24.14
C GLU A 348 13.53 52.79 24.53
N ASP A 349 12.61 53.17 25.44
CA ASP A 349 11.48 52.44 26.08
C ASP A 349 10.27 53.39 26.40
N GLU A 350 9.67 53.70 27.57
CA GLU A 350 9.82 53.31 29.00
C GLU A 350 8.55 53.76 29.84
N ARG A 351 8.01 52.92 30.77
CA ARG A 351 7.10 53.23 31.95
C ARG A 351 5.71 53.91 31.73
N ASP A 352 4.70 53.82 32.61
CA ASP A 352 4.34 52.96 33.78
C ASP A 352 2.84 53.14 34.14
N ASN A 353 2.18 52.12 34.70
CA ASN A 353 1.41 52.15 35.98
C ASN A 353 0.52 50.89 36.18
N ASP A 354 0.53 50.38 37.41
CA ASP A 354 -0.03 49.08 37.80
C ASP A 354 -1.56 49.04 38.00
N LYS A 355 -2.10 47.82 37.97
CA LYS A 355 -2.81 47.26 39.14
C LYS A 355 -3.01 45.75 39.08
N ASP A 356 -2.70 45.10 40.19
CA ASP A 356 -2.78 43.65 40.40
C ASP A 356 -4.21 43.16 40.66
N ASP A 357 -4.49 41.91 40.32
CA ASP A 357 -4.81 40.88 41.34
C ASP A 357 -4.67 39.46 40.73
N GLU A 358 -4.52 38.44 41.58
CA GLU A 358 -3.98 37.12 41.17
C GLU A 358 -5.00 36.02 40.77
N ASP A 359 -4.44 34.99 40.12
CA ASP A 359 -4.75 33.56 40.30
C ASP A 359 -6.09 32.97 39.78
N LYS A 360 -6.05 32.38 38.56
CA LYS A 360 -5.92 30.91 38.42
C LYS A 360 -5.74 30.38 37.00
N LYS A 361 -5.05 29.24 36.90
CA LYS A 361 -5.04 28.35 35.72
C LYS A 361 -6.24 27.42 35.74
N ASP A 362 -6.69 26.99 34.57
CA ASP A 362 -6.82 25.56 34.26
C ASP A 362 -6.86 25.31 32.74
N GLU A 363 -6.28 24.20 32.29
CA GLU A 363 -6.43 23.73 30.91
C GLU A 363 -7.75 22.95 30.77
N THR A 364 -8.56 23.25 29.75
CA THR A 364 -9.77 22.48 29.45
C THR A 364 -9.75 21.90 28.05
N THR A 365 -9.73 20.57 27.98
CA THR A 365 -9.92 19.80 26.75
C THR A 365 -11.34 20.01 26.22
N SER A 366 -11.49 20.31 24.93
CA SER A 366 -12.80 20.62 24.34
C SER A 366 -13.62 19.36 24.04
N SER A 367 -14.24 18.79 25.08
CA SER A 367 -15.39 17.91 24.92
C SER A 367 -16.67 18.75 24.80
N SER A 368 -17.40 18.59 23.69
CA SER A 368 -18.60 19.39 23.38
C SER A 368 -19.86 18.54 23.48
N GLU A 369 -20.27 18.23 24.72
CA GLU A 369 -21.67 17.89 24.97
C GLU A 369 -22.56 19.14 24.91
N GLY A 370 -23.78 18.97 24.41
CA GLY A 370 -24.85 19.94 24.60
C GLY A 370 -25.23 20.79 23.39
N ASN A 371 -26.26 20.34 22.67
CA ASN A 371 -27.54 21.04 22.84
C ASN A 371 -28.72 20.08 22.67
N SER A 372 -29.73 20.21 23.54
CA SER A 372 -30.88 19.30 23.60
C SER A 372 -32.18 20.04 23.29
N ARG A 373 -32.94 19.55 22.30
CA ARG A 373 -34.36 19.88 22.15
C ARG A 373 -35.10 18.80 21.38
N CYS A 374 -36.10 18.21 22.04
CA CYS A 374 -36.74 16.97 21.61
C CYS A 374 -37.76 17.17 20.48
N GLN A 375 -37.93 16.13 19.66
CA GLN A 375 -39.24 15.74 19.14
C GLN A 375 -39.58 14.35 19.66
N THR A 376 -40.85 14.10 19.99
CA THR A 376 -41.29 12.84 20.59
C THR A 376 -41.39 11.72 19.56
N PRO A 377 -40.90 10.50 19.88
CA PRO A 377 -41.09 9.35 19.00
C PRO A 377 -42.53 8.83 19.08
N VAL A 378 -43.10 8.46 17.93
CA VAL A 378 -44.29 7.59 17.89
C VAL A 378 -43.88 6.23 18.46
N LYS A 379 -44.52 5.79 19.56
CA LYS A 379 -44.26 4.50 20.19
C LYS A 379 -44.69 3.36 19.26
N MET A 380 -43.72 2.61 18.74
CA MET A 380 -43.97 1.25 18.27
C MET A 380 -44.27 0.42 19.52
N LYS A 381 -45.51 -0.04 19.67
CA LYS A 381 -46.03 -0.62 20.91
C LYS A 381 -46.38 -2.10 20.67
N LEU A 382 -45.74 -2.99 21.42
CA LEU A 382 -46.12 -4.40 21.45
C LEU A 382 -47.48 -4.55 22.13
N SER A 383 -48.36 -5.36 21.53
CA SER A 383 -49.73 -5.63 21.98
C SER A 383 -49.89 -6.98 22.70
N SER A 384 -48.88 -7.86 22.62
CA SER A 384 -48.78 -9.08 23.42
C SER A 384 -47.54 -9.03 24.31
N GLU A 385 -47.53 -9.87 25.35
CA GLU A 385 -46.27 -10.24 26.01
C GLU A 385 -45.35 -10.87 24.96
N ALA A 386 -44.09 -10.44 24.93
CA ALA A 386 -43.09 -10.95 23.99
C ALA A 386 -42.35 -12.09 24.67
N GLU A 387 -42.24 -13.23 24.00
CA GLU A 387 -41.51 -14.39 24.53
C GLU A 387 -40.07 -14.00 24.92
N ALA A 388 -39.58 -14.64 25.98
CA ALA A 388 -38.22 -14.46 26.51
C ALA A 388 -37.18 -15.20 25.65
N VAL A 389 -37.20 -14.95 24.34
CA VAL A 389 -36.26 -15.53 23.37
C VAL A 389 -34.87 -14.95 23.60
N GLU A 390 -33.91 -15.81 23.96
CA GLU A 390 -32.52 -15.42 24.11
C GLU A 390 -31.84 -15.14 22.77
N TRP A 391 -30.90 -14.19 22.79
CA TRP A 391 -30.08 -13.79 21.65
C TRP A 391 -28.61 -13.93 22.01
N SER A 392 -27.90 -14.79 21.30
CA SER A 392 -26.45 -14.95 21.44
C SER A 392 -25.70 -13.68 21.00
N GLY A 393 -24.43 -13.57 21.43
CA GLY A 393 -23.54 -12.49 20.98
C GLY A 393 -23.37 -12.46 19.46
N ALA A 394 -23.39 -13.64 18.81
CA ALA A 394 -23.35 -13.79 17.38
C ALA A 394 -24.61 -13.23 16.69
N GLU A 395 -25.80 -13.71 17.07
CA GLU A 395 -27.07 -13.30 16.45
C GLU A 395 -27.35 -11.80 16.62
N ALA A 396 -27.05 -11.23 17.79
CA ALA A 396 -27.24 -9.80 18.05
C ALA A 396 -26.30 -8.93 17.19
N SER A 397 -25.05 -9.35 17.00
CA SER A 397 -24.08 -8.65 16.17
C SER A 397 -24.44 -8.78 14.68
N LEU A 398 -24.83 -9.98 14.24
CA LEU A 398 -25.30 -10.25 12.88
C LEU A 398 -26.56 -9.42 12.55
N PHE A 399 -27.51 -9.33 13.48
CA PHE A 399 -28.68 -8.45 13.34
C PHE A 399 -28.27 -6.98 13.13
N ARG A 400 -27.33 -6.45 13.92
CA ARG A 400 -26.84 -5.06 13.78
C ARG A 400 -26.11 -4.82 12.44
N VAL A 401 -25.41 -5.82 11.92
CA VAL A 401 -24.81 -5.78 10.58
C VAL A 401 -25.87 -5.78 9.47
N LEU A 402 -26.87 -6.66 9.60
CA LEU A 402 -27.92 -6.85 8.60
C LEU A 402 -28.92 -5.69 8.56
N ILE A 403 -29.36 -5.16 9.71
CA ILE A 403 -30.26 -3.97 9.77
C ILE A 403 -29.61 -2.74 9.12
N GLY A 404 -28.28 -2.61 9.20
CA GLY A 404 -27.53 -1.55 8.52
C GLY A 404 -27.31 -1.77 7.02
N THR A 405 -27.92 -2.81 6.43
CA THR A 405 -27.73 -3.21 5.02
C THR A 405 -29.07 -3.53 4.31
N TYR A 406 -30.01 -4.16 5.02
CA TYR A 406 -31.36 -4.52 4.56
C TYR A 406 -32.47 -3.62 5.15
N TYR A 407 -32.11 -2.70 6.05
CA TYR A 407 -33.02 -1.78 6.72
C TYR A 407 -34.22 -2.52 7.32
N ASP A 408 -35.44 -2.03 7.15
CA ASP A 408 -36.63 -2.61 7.78
C ASP A 408 -37.20 -3.86 7.05
N ASN A 409 -36.47 -4.50 6.12
CA ASN A 409 -36.85 -5.81 5.58
C ASN A 409 -36.48 -6.95 6.57
N TYR A 410 -37.27 -7.08 7.64
CA TYR A 410 -37.09 -8.11 8.67
C TYR A 410 -37.28 -9.55 8.13
N CYS A 411 -37.94 -9.73 6.98
CA CYS A 411 -38.10 -11.02 6.33
C CYS A 411 -36.76 -11.54 5.80
N ALA A 412 -36.02 -10.68 5.08
CA ALA A 412 -34.68 -10.98 4.60
C ALA A 412 -33.69 -11.17 5.76
N ILE A 413 -33.77 -10.34 6.80
CA ILE A 413 -32.88 -10.44 7.98
C ILE A 413 -33.09 -11.77 8.72
N ALA A 414 -34.34 -12.18 8.97
CA ALA A 414 -34.64 -13.47 9.58
C ALA A 414 -34.14 -14.65 8.73
N ARG A 415 -34.34 -14.60 7.41
CA ARG A 415 -33.84 -15.62 6.47
C ARG A 415 -32.31 -15.75 6.48
N LEU A 416 -31.58 -14.65 6.76
CA LEU A 416 -30.12 -14.63 6.80
C LEU A 416 -29.54 -14.99 8.17
N ILE A 417 -30.27 -14.73 9.26
CA ILE A 417 -29.91 -15.21 10.61
C ILE A 417 -30.20 -16.71 10.75
N GLY A 418 -31.30 -17.20 10.17
CA GLY A 418 -31.67 -18.62 10.11
C GLY A 418 -32.21 -19.20 11.43
N THR A 419 -31.67 -18.77 12.57
CA THR A 419 -32.03 -19.24 13.93
C THR A 419 -33.19 -18.48 14.58
N LYS A 420 -33.71 -17.43 13.93
CA LYS A 420 -34.73 -16.52 14.48
C LYS A 420 -35.83 -16.24 13.45
N THR A 421 -37.10 -16.20 13.89
CA THR A 421 -38.25 -15.93 13.01
C THR A 421 -38.37 -14.45 12.66
N CYS A 422 -39.16 -14.12 11.63
CA CYS A 422 -39.37 -12.74 11.20
C CYS A 422 -40.01 -11.87 12.30
N ARG A 423 -41.01 -12.42 13.00
CA ARG A 423 -41.57 -11.84 14.22
C ARG A 423 -40.48 -11.57 15.28
N GLN A 424 -39.64 -12.55 15.60
CA GLN A 424 -38.58 -12.40 16.62
C GLN A 424 -37.55 -11.32 16.24
N VAL A 425 -37.19 -11.21 14.95
CA VAL A 425 -36.30 -10.14 14.43
C VAL A 425 -36.95 -8.75 14.59
N TYR A 426 -38.24 -8.62 14.31
CA TYR A 426 -38.98 -7.37 14.52
C TYR A 426 -39.09 -7.01 16.02
N GLU A 427 -39.40 -7.98 16.88
CA GLU A 427 -39.46 -7.76 18.32
C GLU A 427 -38.09 -7.37 18.90
N PHE A 428 -36.99 -7.95 18.40
CA PHE A 428 -35.62 -7.54 18.75
C PHE A 428 -35.30 -6.13 18.24
N ARG A 429 -35.74 -5.76 17.03
CA ARG A 429 -35.61 -4.38 16.52
C ARG A 429 -36.34 -3.37 17.43
N VAL A 430 -37.54 -3.70 17.89
CA VAL A 430 -38.31 -2.85 18.82
C VAL A 430 -37.56 -2.73 20.16
N LYS A 431 -37.06 -3.85 20.73
CA LYS A 431 -36.24 -3.86 21.95
C LYS A 431 -34.97 -2.99 21.81
N GLU A 432 -34.20 -3.13 20.73
CA GLU A 432 -33.02 -2.26 20.46
C GLU A 432 -33.39 -0.79 20.21
N SER A 433 -34.56 -0.49 19.62
CA SER A 433 -34.99 0.89 19.34
C SER A 433 -35.29 1.72 20.59
N ALA A 434 -35.43 1.07 21.76
CA ALA A 434 -35.52 1.73 23.06
C ALA A 434 -34.14 2.00 23.70
N ILE A 435 -33.06 1.43 23.16
CA ILE A 435 -31.70 1.45 23.71
C ILE A 435 -30.74 2.26 22.82
N ILE A 436 -30.91 2.21 21.50
CA ILE A 436 -30.00 2.83 20.53
C ILE A 436 -30.62 4.11 19.94
N ALA A 437 -29.92 5.24 20.12
CA ALA A 437 -30.27 6.51 19.49
C ALA A 437 -30.26 6.39 17.96
N ARG A 438 -31.23 7.02 17.29
CA ARG A 438 -31.28 7.01 15.82
C ARG A 438 -30.07 7.74 15.24
N ALA A 439 -29.39 7.10 14.29
CA ALA A 439 -28.47 7.82 13.41
C ALA A 439 -29.22 8.98 12.73
N PRO A 440 -28.58 10.16 12.56
CA PRO A 440 -29.22 11.29 11.89
C PRO A 440 -29.54 10.93 10.45
N ALA A 441 -30.76 11.23 10.01
CA ALA A 441 -31.10 11.20 8.60
C ALA A 441 -30.42 12.40 7.92
N GLU A 442 -29.44 12.16 7.06
CA GLU A 442 -28.91 13.21 6.19
C GLU A 442 -29.89 13.45 5.03
N ASP A 443 -30.37 14.69 4.90
CA ASP A 443 -31.23 15.10 3.78
C ASP A 443 -30.45 15.05 2.44
N GLU A 444 -30.68 14.01 1.62
CA GLU A 444 -30.27 14.00 0.21
C GLU A 444 -31.41 14.46 -0.72
N ASP A 445 -31.50 15.77 -0.95
CA ASP A 445 -32.33 16.31 -2.03
C ASP A 445 -31.53 16.27 -3.36
N THR A 446 -31.64 15.15 -4.10
CA THR A 446 -31.00 14.96 -5.41
C THR A 446 -32.03 14.52 -6.47
N PRO A 447 -32.18 15.25 -7.60
CA PRO A 447 -33.23 14.95 -8.59
C PRO A 447 -33.12 13.58 -9.26
N PRO A 448 -34.24 12.97 -9.70
CA PRO A 448 -34.25 11.64 -10.31
C PRO A 448 -33.53 11.58 -11.67
N ARG A 449 -32.79 10.48 -11.88
CA ARG A 449 -31.96 10.19 -13.07
C ARG A 449 -32.74 10.27 -14.39
N LYS A 450 -32.68 11.42 -15.09
CA LYS A 450 -33.19 11.57 -16.47
C LYS A 450 -32.20 10.96 -17.47
N LYS A 451 -32.64 9.96 -18.24
CA LYS A 451 -31.80 9.26 -19.24
C LYS A 451 -31.49 10.15 -20.46
N LYS A 452 -30.24 10.06 -20.94
CA LYS A 452 -29.70 10.53 -22.26
C LYS A 452 -29.67 12.05 -22.53
N ARG A 453 -28.50 12.68 -22.31
CA ARG A 453 -28.04 13.89 -23.04
C ARG A 453 -27.08 13.48 -24.17
N LYS A 454 -27.09 14.18 -25.32
CA LYS A 454 -26.28 13.81 -26.52
C LYS A 454 -24.77 14.10 -26.31
N HIS A 455 -23.98 13.03 -26.16
CA HIS A 455 -22.54 13.03 -25.88
C HIS A 455 -21.64 13.37 -27.11
N ARG A 456 -22.01 14.34 -27.96
CA ARG A 456 -21.23 14.69 -29.18
C ARG A 456 -20.04 15.63 -28.92
N LEU A 457 -19.99 16.28 -27.74
CA LEU A 457 -18.98 17.30 -27.40
C LEU A 457 -17.77 16.75 -26.62
N TRP A 458 -17.86 15.57 -26.00
CA TRP A 458 -16.84 15.12 -25.03
C TRP A 458 -15.52 14.68 -25.67
N ALA A 459 -15.54 14.17 -26.90
CA ALA A 459 -14.31 13.88 -27.67
C ALA A 459 -13.52 15.16 -28.02
N THR A 460 -14.12 16.34 -27.84
CA THR A 460 -13.45 17.65 -27.89
C THR A 460 -12.98 18.06 -26.48
N HIS A 461 -13.72 17.72 -25.42
CA HIS A 461 -13.33 17.98 -24.03
C HIS A 461 -12.06 17.22 -23.61
N CYS A 462 -11.98 15.91 -23.85
CA CYS A 462 -10.76 15.13 -23.58
C CYS A 462 -9.54 15.69 -24.34
N ARG A 463 -9.72 16.08 -25.61
CA ARG A 463 -8.66 16.76 -26.39
C ARG A 463 -8.30 18.13 -25.81
N LYS A 464 -9.27 18.92 -25.33
CA LYS A 464 -9.01 20.24 -24.72
C LYS A 464 -8.30 20.14 -23.36
N ILE A 465 -8.50 19.06 -22.60
CA ILE A 465 -7.72 18.78 -21.38
C ILE A 465 -6.32 18.28 -21.74
N GLN A 466 -6.18 17.38 -22.70
CA GLN A 466 -4.86 16.86 -23.08
C GLN A 466 -3.98 17.94 -23.73
N LEU A 467 -4.54 18.78 -24.60
CA LEU A 467 -3.87 19.99 -25.15
C LEU A 467 -3.55 21.06 -24.09
N LYS A 468 -4.09 20.99 -22.88
CA LYS A 468 -3.62 21.80 -21.74
C LYS A 468 -2.40 21.17 -21.05
N LYS A 469 -2.29 19.83 -21.04
CA LYS A 469 -1.16 19.12 -20.44
C LYS A 469 0.12 19.27 -21.28
N ASP A 470 -0.01 19.36 -22.60
CA ASP A 470 1.10 19.63 -23.54
C ASP A 470 1.80 21.00 -23.32
N GLY A 471 1.31 21.84 -22.39
CA GLY A 471 1.83 23.18 -22.11
C GLY A 471 2.29 23.46 -20.67
N SER A 472 2.36 22.47 -19.77
CA SER A 472 2.80 22.72 -18.38
C SER A 472 3.40 21.50 -17.67
N SER A 473 4.73 21.34 -17.82
CA SER A 473 5.60 20.35 -17.16
C SER A 473 5.32 18.86 -17.43
N ASN A 474 6.37 18.04 -17.49
CA ASN A 474 6.26 16.59 -17.76
C ASN A 474 5.76 15.77 -16.55
N HIS A 475 5.34 16.42 -15.47
CA HIS A 475 5.01 15.77 -14.21
C HIS A 475 3.73 14.91 -14.30
N VAL A 476 3.81 13.72 -13.72
CA VAL A 476 2.72 12.75 -13.61
C VAL A 476 2.74 12.23 -12.18
N TYR A 477 1.69 12.54 -11.41
CA TYR A 477 1.53 12.08 -10.04
C TYR A 477 0.68 10.81 -9.99
N ASN A 478 0.87 9.97 -8.97
CA ASN A 478 0.12 8.74 -8.80
C ASN A 478 -1.38 9.03 -8.55
N TYR A 479 -2.24 8.08 -8.91
CA TYR A 479 -3.68 8.22 -8.69
C TYR A 479 -4.10 7.72 -7.30
N GLN A 480 -4.64 8.65 -6.51
CA GLN A 480 -5.37 8.39 -5.28
C GLN A 480 -6.86 8.75 -5.43
N PRO A 481 -7.81 7.96 -4.89
CA PRO A 481 -9.23 8.30 -4.93
C PRO A 481 -9.57 9.49 -4.05
N CYS A 482 -10.22 10.51 -4.59
CA CYS A 482 -10.72 11.63 -3.79
C CYS A 482 -12.01 11.29 -3.04
N ASP A 483 -12.12 11.78 -1.81
CA ASP A 483 -13.30 11.73 -0.95
C ASP A 483 -13.46 13.09 -0.25
N HIS A 484 -14.41 13.88 -0.72
CA HIS A 484 -14.72 15.22 -0.21
C HIS A 484 -16.26 15.39 -0.20
N PRO A 485 -16.95 14.88 0.83
CA PRO A 485 -18.39 14.75 0.83
C PRO A 485 -19.10 16.10 0.63
N ARG A 486 -20.17 16.07 -0.18
CA ARG A 486 -20.98 17.24 -0.59
C ARG A 486 -20.26 18.32 -1.41
N GLN A 487 -18.94 18.23 -1.64
CA GLN A 487 -18.18 19.18 -2.48
C GLN A 487 -17.97 18.66 -3.91
N PRO A 488 -17.92 19.54 -4.93
CA PRO A 488 -17.59 19.17 -6.31
C PRO A 488 -16.09 18.89 -6.49
N CYS A 489 -15.69 18.28 -7.60
CA CYS A 489 -14.28 18.23 -7.98
C CYS A 489 -13.88 19.52 -8.71
N ASP A 490 -13.51 20.54 -7.94
CA ASP A 490 -12.90 21.79 -8.43
C ASP A 490 -11.38 21.79 -8.18
N SER A 491 -10.75 22.98 -8.15
CA SER A 491 -9.32 23.15 -7.89
C SER A 491 -8.84 22.76 -6.49
N SER A 492 -9.74 22.46 -5.55
CA SER A 492 -9.41 21.88 -4.23
C SER A 492 -9.32 20.34 -4.25
N CYS A 493 -9.84 19.69 -5.30
CA CYS A 493 -9.89 18.23 -5.36
C CYS A 493 -8.49 17.64 -5.65
N PRO A 494 -7.99 16.70 -4.82
CA PRO A 494 -6.67 16.08 -5.02
C PRO A 494 -6.43 15.51 -6.42
N CYS A 495 -7.46 14.92 -7.05
CA CYS A 495 -7.34 14.44 -8.44
C CYS A 495 -7.08 15.60 -9.42
N VAL A 496 -7.78 16.72 -9.27
CA VAL A 496 -7.64 17.89 -10.16
C VAL A 496 -6.28 18.56 -9.96
N THR A 497 -5.84 18.71 -8.71
CA THR A 497 -4.51 19.25 -8.36
C THR A 497 -3.37 18.39 -8.93
N ALA A 498 -3.49 17.06 -8.83
CA ALA A 498 -2.57 16.09 -9.42
C ALA A 498 -2.68 15.97 -10.97
N GLN A 499 -3.53 16.77 -11.62
CA GLN A 499 -3.87 16.70 -13.05
C GLN A 499 -4.37 15.31 -13.52
N ASN A 500 -4.96 14.54 -12.60
CA ASN A 500 -5.50 13.21 -12.81
C ASN A 500 -7.03 13.24 -12.98
N PHE A 501 -7.56 12.35 -13.81
CA PHE A 501 -9.01 12.12 -13.89
C PHE A 501 -9.50 11.43 -12.61
N CYS A 502 -10.76 11.68 -12.24
CA CYS A 502 -11.41 10.90 -11.18
C CYS A 502 -11.82 9.52 -11.73
N GLU A 503 -11.38 8.46 -11.08
CA GLU A 503 -11.73 7.07 -11.45
C GLU A 503 -12.98 6.58 -10.71
N LYS A 504 -13.47 5.40 -11.09
CA LYS A 504 -14.58 4.67 -10.44
C LYS A 504 -14.43 4.44 -8.92
N PHE A 505 -13.26 4.69 -8.34
CA PHE A 505 -12.99 4.59 -6.91
C PHE A 505 -13.18 5.92 -6.14
N CYS A 506 -13.20 7.08 -6.82
CA CYS A 506 -13.47 8.37 -6.18
C CYS A 506 -14.91 8.46 -5.67
N GLN A 507 -15.11 8.96 -4.46
CA GLN A 507 -16.42 9.13 -3.82
C GLN A 507 -17.16 10.42 -4.23
N CYS A 508 -16.57 11.21 -5.13
CA CYS A 508 -17.23 12.35 -5.76
C CYS A 508 -18.42 11.92 -6.66
N SER A 509 -19.30 12.86 -7.00
CA SER A 509 -20.54 12.61 -7.77
C SER A 509 -20.37 11.68 -8.99
N SER A 510 -21.40 10.87 -9.26
CA SER A 510 -21.49 10.07 -10.49
C SER A 510 -21.56 10.93 -11.76
N GLU A 511 -21.88 12.23 -11.63
CA GLU A 511 -21.88 13.21 -12.74
C GLU A 511 -20.68 14.18 -12.67
N CYS A 512 -19.64 13.84 -11.89
CA CYS A 512 -18.40 14.61 -11.80
C CYS A 512 -17.76 14.84 -13.19
N GLN A 513 -17.47 16.10 -13.53
CA GLN A 513 -16.94 16.47 -14.85
C GLN A 513 -15.46 16.10 -15.04
N ASN A 514 -14.72 15.84 -13.96
CA ASN A 514 -13.35 15.31 -14.02
C ASN A 514 -13.31 13.77 -14.11
N ARG A 515 -14.47 13.09 -14.10
CA ARG A 515 -14.53 11.62 -14.10
C ARG A 515 -14.26 11.06 -15.50
N PHE A 516 -13.35 10.08 -15.63
CA PHE A 516 -13.06 9.47 -16.93
C PHE A 516 -14.26 8.60 -17.37
N PRO A 517 -14.80 8.75 -18.61
CA PRO A 517 -16.07 8.11 -19.00
C PRO A 517 -15.91 6.76 -19.73
N GLY A 518 -14.68 6.26 -19.89
CA GLY A 518 -14.40 5.10 -20.74
C GLY A 518 -14.50 5.41 -22.24
N CYS A 519 -14.72 4.37 -23.05
CA CYS A 519 -14.90 4.48 -24.50
C CYS A 519 -16.21 3.83 -24.98
N ARG A 520 -16.65 4.20 -26.19
CA ARG A 520 -17.80 3.61 -26.90
C ARG A 520 -17.40 3.02 -28.25
N CYS A 521 -16.16 2.52 -28.33
CA CYS A 521 -15.63 1.84 -29.51
C CYS A 521 -16.27 0.47 -29.67
N LYS A 522 -16.31 -0.07 -30.90
CA LYS A 522 -16.85 -1.42 -31.18
C LYS A 522 -15.82 -2.54 -30.97
N ALA A 523 -14.55 -2.27 -31.22
CA ALA A 523 -13.44 -3.21 -31.13
C ALA A 523 -12.09 -2.46 -31.16
N GLN A 524 -11.00 -3.23 -31.04
CA GLN A 524 -9.59 -2.90 -31.19
C GLN A 524 -9.04 -1.88 -30.19
N CYS A 525 -9.60 -0.66 -30.14
CA CYS A 525 -9.18 0.42 -29.24
C CYS A 525 -7.68 0.82 -29.32
N ASN A 526 -6.96 0.46 -30.38
CA ASN A 526 -5.51 0.63 -30.55
C ASN A 526 -5.11 1.85 -31.41
N THR A 527 -6.03 2.81 -31.60
CA THR A 527 -5.78 4.02 -32.41
C THR A 527 -6.22 5.29 -31.67
N LYS A 528 -5.74 6.46 -32.14
CA LYS A 528 -6.12 7.79 -31.62
C LYS A 528 -7.62 8.11 -31.74
N GLN A 529 -8.44 7.27 -32.39
CA GLN A 529 -9.90 7.38 -32.37
C GLN A 529 -10.51 6.93 -31.02
N CYS A 530 -9.82 6.08 -30.26
CA CYS A 530 -10.29 5.62 -28.95
C CYS A 530 -9.82 6.59 -27.84
N PRO A 531 -10.75 7.16 -27.03
CA PRO A 531 -10.39 8.06 -25.94
C PRO A 531 -9.40 7.47 -24.93
N CYS A 532 -9.52 6.19 -24.58
CA CYS A 532 -8.59 5.50 -23.68
C CYS A 532 -7.15 5.53 -24.22
N TYR A 533 -6.96 5.03 -25.45
CA TYR A 533 -5.64 4.95 -26.10
C TYR A 533 -5.01 6.32 -26.32
N LEU A 534 -5.81 7.31 -26.73
CA LEU A 534 -5.36 8.70 -26.89
C LEU A 534 -4.88 9.29 -25.55
N ALA A 535 -5.61 9.04 -24.47
CA ALA A 535 -5.26 9.46 -23.11
C ALA A 535 -4.18 8.58 -22.44
N VAL A 536 -3.55 7.64 -23.17
CA VAL A 536 -2.50 6.72 -22.65
C VAL A 536 -3.02 5.80 -21.53
N ARG A 537 -4.24 5.28 -21.72
CA ARG A 537 -4.95 4.41 -20.76
C ARG A 537 -5.39 3.10 -21.39
N GLU A 538 -5.41 2.03 -20.60
CA GLU A 538 -6.20 0.84 -20.98
C GLU A 538 -7.72 1.10 -20.86
N CYS A 539 -8.53 0.24 -21.47
CA CYS A 539 -9.98 0.28 -21.44
C CYS A 539 -10.48 -0.34 -20.13
N ASP A 540 -10.89 0.51 -19.18
CA ASP A 540 -11.54 0.10 -17.94
C ASP A 540 -12.78 -0.78 -18.23
N PRO A 541 -12.87 -2.01 -17.69
CA PRO A 541 -13.95 -2.95 -17.99
C PRO A 541 -15.31 -2.51 -17.45
N ASP A 542 -15.38 -1.72 -16.37
CA ASP A 542 -16.65 -1.25 -15.79
C ASP A 542 -17.27 -0.10 -16.62
N LEU A 543 -16.47 0.53 -17.50
CA LEU A 543 -16.86 1.70 -18.29
C LEU A 543 -16.91 1.41 -19.80
N CYS A 544 -16.02 0.56 -20.32
CA CYS A 544 -15.84 0.33 -21.75
C CYS A 544 -16.69 -0.83 -22.29
N LEU A 545 -17.97 -0.87 -21.88
CA LEU A 545 -18.97 -1.94 -22.06
C LEU A 545 -19.41 -2.20 -23.53
N THR A 546 -18.63 -1.81 -24.53
CA THR A 546 -18.97 -1.99 -25.95
C THR A 546 -17.82 -2.44 -26.84
N CYS A 547 -16.58 -2.50 -26.34
CA CYS A 547 -15.39 -2.76 -27.15
C CYS A 547 -14.77 -4.16 -26.98
N GLY A 548 -15.28 -4.97 -26.05
CA GLY A 548 -14.65 -6.24 -25.65
C GLY A 548 -13.81 -6.18 -24.37
N ALA A 549 -13.75 -5.04 -23.67
CA ALA A 549 -12.92 -4.93 -22.45
C ALA A 549 -13.52 -5.72 -21.26
N ALA A 550 -14.85 -5.72 -21.14
CA ALA A 550 -15.61 -6.37 -20.07
C ALA A 550 -15.96 -7.85 -20.35
N ASP A 551 -15.81 -8.29 -21.60
CA ASP A 551 -16.38 -9.54 -22.09
C ASP A 551 -15.38 -10.71 -21.98
N HIS A 552 -15.86 -11.95 -21.87
CA HIS A 552 -15.06 -13.19 -21.92
C HIS A 552 -13.78 -13.16 -21.07
N TRP A 553 -13.90 -13.16 -19.74
CA TRP A 553 -12.76 -13.07 -18.81
C TRP A 553 -11.73 -14.18 -18.98
N ASP A 554 -12.16 -15.40 -19.30
CA ASP A 554 -11.31 -16.58 -19.50
C ASP A 554 -10.49 -16.49 -20.81
N SER A 555 -10.90 -15.63 -21.76
CA SER A 555 -10.18 -15.41 -23.00
C SER A 555 -9.18 -14.26 -22.87
N LYS A 556 -7.91 -14.56 -23.19
CA LYS A 556 -6.90 -13.53 -23.44
C LYS A 556 -7.05 -12.86 -24.82
N ASN A 557 -7.78 -13.49 -25.75
CA ASN A 557 -8.04 -12.94 -27.08
C ASN A 557 -9.48 -12.41 -27.15
N VAL A 558 -9.66 -11.14 -26.77
CA VAL A 558 -10.92 -10.40 -26.92
C VAL A 558 -10.84 -9.37 -28.04
N SER A 559 -11.98 -8.78 -28.41
CA SER A 559 -12.07 -7.79 -29.49
C SER A 559 -11.36 -6.47 -29.15
N CYS A 560 -11.19 -6.13 -27.86
CA CYS A 560 -10.35 -5.02 -27.42
C CYS A 560 -8.87 -5.46 -27.39
N LYS A 561 -7.96 -4.62 -27.89
CA LYS A 561 -6.49 -4.82 -27.80
C LYS A 561 -5.80 -3.84 -26.85
N ASN A 562 -6.59 -3.03 -26.14
CA ASN A 562 -6.16 -2.00 -25.20
C ASN A 562 -6.56 -2.40 -23.76
N CYS A 563 -6.36 -3.68 -23.42
CA CYS A 563 -6.72 -4.31 -22.14
C CYS A 563 -5.80 -5.51 -21.83
N SER A 564 -4.57 -5.45 -22.35
CA SER A 564 -3.59 -6.55 -22.36
C SER A 564 -2.76 -6.58 -21.08
N ILE A 565 -2.47 -5.42 -20.50
CA ILE A 565 -1.77 -5.28 -19.22
C ILE A 565 -2.69 -5.75 -18.08
N GLN A 566 -3.96 -5.30 -18.05
CA GLN A 566 -4.91 -5.72 -17.01
C GLN A 566 -5.26 -7.21 -17.06
N ARG A 567 -5.19 -7.86 -18.24
CA ARG A 567 -5.44 -9.31 -18.41
C ARG A 567 -4.19 -10.19 -18.35
N GLY A 568 -2.99 -9.62 -18.17
CA GLY A 568 -1.74 -10.38 -18.24
C GLY A 568 -1.57 -11.14 -19.57
N ALA A 569 -1.97 -10.51 -20.67
CA ALA A 569 -1.98 -11.07 -22.02
C ALA A 569 -0.59 -11.01 -22.71
N LYS A 570 0.46 -11.30 -21.93
CA LYS A 570 1.86 -11.28 -22.38
C LYS A 570 2.20 -12.46 -23.30
N LYS A 571 3.18 -12.24 -24.17
CA LYS A 571 3.77 -13.22 -25.09
C LYS A 571 4.68 -14.20 -24.35
N HIS A 572 5.04 -15.31 -25.00
CA HIS A 572 5.99 -16.27 -24.46
C HIS A 572 7.43 -15.80 -24.70
N LEU A 573 8.17 -15.61 -23.61
CA LEU A 573 9.57 -15.16 -23.59
C LEU A 573 10.52 -16.30 -23.20
N LEU A 574 11.66 -16.41 -23.88
CA LEU A 574 12.73 -17.38 -23.65
C LEU A 574 13.97 -16.65 -23.10
N LEU A 575 14.74 -17.30 -22.24
CA LEU A 575 15.96 -16.77 -21.63
C LEU A 575 17.17 -17.53 -22.19
N ALA A 576 18.18 -16.80 -22.65
CA ALA A 576 19.46 -17.34 -23.11
C ALA A 576 20.57 -16.28 -22.87
N PRO A 577 21.86 -16.62 -22.96
CA PRO A 577 22.91 -15.61 -23.02
C PRO A 577 22.62 -14.59 -24.14
N SER A 578 22.94 -13.32 -23.90
CA SER A 578 22.78 -12.26 -24.91
C SER A 578 23.95 -12.26 -25.89
N ASP A 579 23.71 -11.85 -27.13
CA ASP A 579 24.78 -11.55 -28.09
C ASP A 579 25.51 -10.22 -27.76
N VAL A 580 24.97 -9.42 -26.83
CA VAL A 580 25.52 -8.13 -26.37
C VAL A 580 26.24 -8.28 -25.03
N ALA A 581 25.49 -8.61 -23.96
CA ALA A 581 26.05 -8.70 -22.61
C ALA A 581 25.19 -9.56 -21.68
N GLY A 582 25.82 -10.48 -20.95
CA GLY A 582 25.16 -11.23 -19.87
C GLY A 582 24.00 -12.10 -20.36
N TRP A 583 22.80 -11.82 -19.87
CA TRP A 583 21.56 -12.54 -20.18
C TRP A 583 20.65 -11.69 -21.07
N GLY A 584 20.10 -12.31 -22.13
CA GLY A 584 19.13 -11.70 -23.04
C GLY A 584 17.77 -12.39 -22.97
N ILE A 585 16.73 -11.71 -23.47
CA ILE A 585 15.38 -12.27 -23.57
C ILE A 585 14.89 -12.30 -25.02
N PHE A 586 14.40 -13.47 -25.43
CA PHE A 586 14.11 -13.79 -26.82
C PHE A 586 12.62 -14.11 -26.99
N ILE A 587 12.02 -13.70 -28.11
CA ILE A 587 10.58 -13.91 -28.35
C ILE A 587 10.31 -15.29 -28.99
N LYS A 588 9.38 -16.07 -28.44
CA LYS A 588 9.07 -17.42 -28.99
C LYS A 588 8.23 -17.40 -30.27
N GLU A 589 7.45 -16.34 -30.48
CA GLU A 589 6.40 -16.24 -31.49
C GLU A 589 6.48 -14.85 -32.15
N PRO A 590 6.14 -14.71 -33.45
CA PRO A 590 6.25 -13.41 -34.12
C PRO A 590 5.27 -12.38 -33.54
N VAL A 591 5.69 -11.11 -33.50
CA VAL A 591 4.96 -10.00 -32.90
C VAL A 591 4.85 -8.85 -33.89
N GLN A 592 3.65 -8.26 -34.02
CA GLN A 592 3.39 -7.15 -34.94
C GLN A 592 3.77 -5.79 -34.33
N LYS A 593 4.03 -4.80 -35.17
CA LYS A 593 4.33 -3.43 -34.72
C LYS A 593 3.21 -2.87 -33.84
N ASN A 594 3.61 -2.26 -32.71
CA ASN A 594 2.78 -1.74 -31.62
C ASN A 594 1.98 -2.82 -30.86
N GLU A 595 2.22 -4.11 -31.08
CA GLU A 595 1.61 -5.18 -30.29
C GLU A 595 2.30 -5.29 -28.92
N PHE A 596 1.52 -5.68 -27.90
CA PHE A 596 1.99 -5.85 -26.53
C PHE A 596 2.83 -7.13 -26.38
N ILE A 597 3.98 -7.01 -25.73
CA ILE A 597 4.90 -8.13 -25.47
C ILE A 597 4.74 -8.58 -24.01
N SER A 598 5.01 -7.69 -23.05
CA SER A 598 4.89 -7.95 -21.63
C SER A 598 4.76 -6.64 -20.86
N GLU A 599 4.24 -6.71 -19.64
CA GLU A 599 4.48 -5.67 -18.65
C GLU A 599 5.92 -5.82 -18.12
N TYR A 600 6.59 -4.70 -17.82
CA TYR A 600 7.80 -4.69 -17.00
C TYR A 600 7.36 -4.64 -15.53
N CYS A 601 7.46 -5.77 -14.83
CA CYS A 601 7.06 -5.87 -13.42
C CYS A 601 8.27 -5.77 -12.50
N GLY A 602 8.08 -5.14 -11.34
CA GLY A 602 9.07 -5.05 -10.27
C GLY A 602 8.43 -4.73 -8.91
N GLU A 603 9.28 -4.47 -7.92
CA GLU A 603 8.90 -3.78 -6.70
C GLU A 603 8.53 -2.32 -7.04
N ILE A 604 7.52 -1.75 -6.41
CA ILE A 604 7.26 -0.30 -6.44
C ILE A 604 7.85 0.29 -5.17
N ILE A 605 8.68 1.31 -5.34
CA ILE A 605 9.44 2.01 -4.29
C ILE A 605 9.35 3.52 -4.50
N SER A 606 9.60 4.31 -3.46
CA SER A 606 9.71 5.77 -3.55
C SER A 606 10.88 6.20 -4.46
N GLN A 607 10.98 7.50 -4.79
CA GLN A 607 12.20 8.04 -5.42
C GLN A 607 13.40 7.94 -4.46
N ASP A 608 13.20 8.22 -3.17
CA ASP A 608 14.28 8.22 -2.17
C ASP A 608 14.86 6.80 -1.96
N GLU A 609 14.04 5.75 -1.95
CA GLU A 609 14.45 4.34 -1.96
C GLU A 609 15.11 3.95 -3.28
N ALA A 610 14.65 4.50 -4.41
CA ALA A 610 15.29 4.26 -5.70
C ALA A 610 16.69 4.88 -5.77
N ASP A 611 16.91 6.09 -5.25
CA ASP A 611 18.23 6.72 -5.17
C ASP A 611 19.15 6.01 -4.16
N ARG A 612 18.61 5.58 -3.01
CA ARG A 612 19.36 4.78 -2.00
C ARG A 612 19.76 3.40 -2.51
N ARG A 613 18.98 2.77 -3.40
CA ARG A 613 19.36 1.56 -4.16
C ARG A 613 20.30 1.88 -5.32
N GLY A 614 20.05 2.99 -6.02
CA GLY A 614 20.76 3.46 -7.20
C GLY A 614 22.26 3.51 -7.00
N LYS A 615 22.74 4.16 -5.92
CA LYS A 615 24.18 4.20 -5.60
C LYS A 615 24.84 2.81 -5.57
N VAL A 616 24.17 1.79 -5.06
CA VAL A 616 24.70 0.41 -4.99
C VAL A 616 24.71 -0.24 -6.39
N TYR A 617 23.64 -0.04 -7.17
CA TYR A 617 23.52 -0.56 -8.55
C TYR A 617 24.51 0.11 -9.50
N ASP A 618 24.78 1.39 -9.29
CA ASP A 618 25.75 2.21 -10.01
C ASP A 618 27.21 1.77 -9.79
N LYS A 619 27.50 1.12 -8.65
CA LYS A 619 28.81 0.54 -8.32
C LYS A 619 28.94 -0.90 -8.85
N TYR A 620 27.83 -1.65 -8.90
CA TYR A 620 27.74 -2.95 -9.58
C TYR A 620 27.58 -2.88 -11.12
N MET A 621 27.56 -1.67 -11.70
CA MET A 621 27.38 -1.42 -13.14
C MET A 621 26.10 -2.02 -13.74
N CYS A 622 25.05 -2.22 -12.93
CA CYS A 622 23.82 -2.90 -13.35
C CYS A 622 22.62 -2.44 -12.54
N SER A 623 21.67 -1.73 -13.20
CA SER A 623 20.43 -1.23 -12.60
C SER A 623 19.20 -1.78 -13.33
N PHE A 624 18.16 -2.11 -12.56
CA PHE A 624 16.83 -2.51 -13.06
C PHE A 624 15.74 -1.53 -12.60
N LEU A 625 16.12 -0.29 -12.29
CA LEU A 625 15.21 0.80 -11.94
C LEU A 625 14.54 1.37 -13.19
N PHE A 626 13.21 1.46 -13.19
CA PHE A 626 12.42 2.06 -14.26
C PHE A 626 11.46 3.09 -13.66
N ASN A 627 11.67 4.38 -13.91
CA ASN A 627 10.83 5.45 -13.36
C ASN A 627 9.38 5.35 -13.88
N LEU A 628 8.41 5.30 -12.96
CA LEU A 628 7.01 5.03 -13.26
C LEU A 628 6.17 6.32 -13.31
N ASN A 629 6.37 7.21 -12.33
CA ASN A 629 5.71 8.50 -12.17
C ASN A 629 6.48 9.32 -11.10
N ASN A 630 6.14 10.59 -10.89
CA ASN A 630 6.82 11.48 -9.94
C ASN A 630 7.04 10.85 -8.54
N ASP A 631 6.09 10.06 -8.06
CA ASP A 631 6.08 9.58 -6.68
C ASP A 631 6.78 8.21 -6.53
N PHE A 632 6.97 7.47 -7.63
CA PHE A 632 7.35 6.05 -7.58
C PHE A 632 8.23 5.57 -8.75
N VAL A 633 9.11 4.61 -8.44
CA VAL A 633 9.95 3.86 -9.39
C VAL A 633 9.58 2.37 -9.33
N VAL A 634 9.77 1.65 -10.44
CA VAL A 634 9.67 0.18 -10.48
C VAL A 634 11.07 -0.43 -10.50
N ASP A 635 11.44 -1.16 -9.45
CA ASP A 635 12.70 -1.89 -9.34
C ASP A 635 12.50 -3.38 -9.66
N ALA A 636 13.02 -3.87 -10.78
CA ALA A 636 12.96 -5.29 -11.11
C ALA A 636 14.13 -6.13 -10.51
N THR A 637 15.00 -5.54 -9.67
CA THR A 637 16.23 -6.19 -9.18
C THR A 637 15.95 -7.40 -8.30
N ARG A 638 15.23 -7.20 -7.18
CA ARG A 638 14.93 -8.24 -6.17
C ARG A 638 13.74 -9.13 -6.56
N LYS A 639 12.69 -8.52 -7.11
CA LYS A 639 11.47 -9.18 -7.59
C LYS A 639 11.14 -8.62 -8.97
N GLY A 640 10.74 -9.45 -9.94
CA GLY A 640 10.51 -8.98 -11.30
C GLY A 640 9.90 -10.03 -12.22
N ASN A 641 9.92 -9.83 -13.53
CA ASN A 641 9.45 -10.84 -14.50
C ASN A 641 10.42 -10.98 -15.69
N LYS A 642 10.15 -11.95 -16.59
CA LYS A 642 11.05 -12.28 -17.73
C LYS A 642 11.49 -11.09 -18.60
N ILE A 643 10.71 -10.02 -18.76
CA ILE A 643 11.13 -8.89 -19.61
C ILE A 643 12.23 -8.02 -18.95
N ARG A 644 12.63 -8.28 -17.69
CA ARG A 644 13.79 -7.62 -17.05
C ARG A 644 15.12 -7.89 -17.75
N PHE A 645 15.18 -8.93 -18.58
CA PHE A 645 16.36 -9.32 -19.37
C PHE A 645 16.28 -8.84 -20.84
N ALA A 646 15.38 -7.89 -21.15
CA ALA A 646 15.41 -7.19 -22.43
C ALA A 646 16.43 -6.06 -22.37
N ASN A 647 17.56 -6.22 -23.07
CA ASN A 647 18.74 -5.37 -22.91
C ASN A 647 18.57 -3.95 -23.48
N HIS A 648 19.50 -3.07 -23.12
CA HIS A 648 19.57 -1.72 -23.67
C HIS A 648 19.89 -1.75 -25.18
N SER A 649 19.27 -0.86 -25.96
CA SER A 649 19.81 -0.44 -27.26
C SER A 649 19.27 0.95 -27.64
N VAL A 650 20.11 1.78 -28.25
CA VAL A 650 19.71 3.02 -28.95
C VAL A 650 18.94 2.77 -30.25
N ASN A 651 19.08 1.59 -30.85
CA ASN A 651 18.33 1.14 -32.03
C ASN A 651 17.39 -0.04 -31.72
N PRO A 652 16.50 0.08 -30.70
CA PRO A 652 15.78 -1.05 -30.14
C PRO A 652 14.67 -1.57 -31.08
N ASN A 653 14.34 -2.86 -30.97
CA ASN A 653 13.17 -3.44 -31.62
C ASN A 653 11.88 -3.28 -30.79
N CYS A 654 11.97 -2.91 -29.51
CA CYS A 654 10.84 -2.60 -28.62
C CYS A 654 10.81 -1.13 -28.16
N TYR A 655 9.71 -0.75 -27.50
CA TYR A 655 9.61 0.50 -26.73
C TYR A 655 8.78 0.28 -25.46
N ALA A 656 9.13 0.98 -24.39
CA ALA A 656 8.35 1.03 -23.16
C ALA A 656 7.31 2.16 -23.20
N LYS A 657 6.20 1.98 -22.49
CA LYS A 657 5.14 2.98 -22.34
C LYS A 657 4.44 2.80 -21.00
N VAL A 658 4.60 3.75 -20.09
CA VAL A 658 3.74 3.85 -18.89
C VAL A 658 2.31 4.10 -19.35
N MET A 659 1.36 3.34 -18.81
CA MET A 659 -0.06 3.47 -19.07
C MET A 659 -0.85 3.48 -17.76
N MET A 660 -1.94 4.24 -17.73
CA MET A 660 -2.89 4.22 -16.62
C MET A 660 -3.90 3.08 -16.81
N VAL A 661 -3.96 2.16 -15.85
CA VAL A 661 -4.68 0.88 -15.92
C VAL A 661 -5.49 0.72 -14.64
N ASN A 662 -6.81 1.01 -14.71
CA ASN A 662 -7.72 0.97 -13.55
C ASN A 662 -7.21 1.73 -12.30
N GLY A 663 -6.58 2.90 -12.49
CA GLY A 663 -6.02 3.70 -11.41
C GLY A 663 -4.55 3.40 -11.07
N ASP A 664 -3.97 2.34 -11.63
CA ASP A 664 -2.56 1.98 -11.42
C ASP A 664 -1.71 2.41 -12.63
N HIS A 665 -0.57 3.08 -12.40
CA HIS A 665 0.44 3.24 -13.44
C HIS A 665 1.20 1.92 -13.64
N ARG A 666 1.29 1.44 -14.89
CA ARG A 666 1.93 0.16 -15.24
C ARG A 666 2.75 0.30 -16.54
N ILE A 667 3.94 -0.30 -16.59
CA ILE A 667 4.87 -0.18 -17.73
C ILE A 667 4.60 -1.29 -18.73
N GLY A 668 4.02 -0.96 -19.88
CA GLY A 668 3.89 -1.90 -21.00
C GLY A 668 5.08 -1.84 -21.94
N ILE A 669 5.64 -3.00 -22.32
CA ILE A 669 6.64 -3.15 -23.37
C ILE A 669 5.93 -3.61 -24.66
N PHE A 670 6.17 -2.89 -25.75
CA PHE A 670 5.53 -3.06 -27.05
C PHE A 670 6.56 -3.12 -28.18
N ALA A 671 6.23 -3.78 -29.29
CA ALA A 671 7.14 -3.88 -30.44
C ALA A 671 7.21 -2.57 -31.26
N LYS A 672 8.41 -2.03 -31.49
CA LYS A 672 8.66 -0.80 -32.29
C LYS A 672 8.59 -1.06 -33.81
N ARG A 673 8.89 -2.30 -34.21
CA ARG A 673 8.74 -2.87 -35.56
C ARG A 673 8.03 -4.23 -35.49
N ALA A 674 7.90 -4.94 -36.61
CA ALA A 674 7.60 -6.37 -36.56
C ALA A 674 8.85 -7.12 -36.05
N ILE A 675 8.64 -8.18 -35.27
CA ILE A 675 9.69 -8.99 -34.65
C ILE A 675 9.41 -10.47 -34.99
N GLN A 676 10.44 -11.18 -35.43
CA GLN A 676 10.39 -12.60 -35.83
C GLN A 676 10.62 -13.53 -34.63
N THR A 677 10.29 -14.81 -34.78
CA THR A 677 10.62 -15.84 -33.80
C THR A 677 12.13 -15.92 -33.57
N GLY A 678 12.55 -15.91 -32.31
CA GLY A 678 13.95 -16.07 -31.92
C GLY A 678 14.78 -14.79 -31.90
N GLU A 679 14.22 -13.62 -32.20
CA GLU A 679 14.94 -12.35 -31.99
C GLU A 679 15.09 -12.03 -30.48
N GLU A 680 16.27 -11.54 -30.08
CA GLU A 680 16.47 -10.88 -28.78
C GLU A 680 15.68 -9.55 -28.74
N LEU A 681 15.13 -9.22 -27.58
CA LEU A 681 14.34 -8.01 -27.36
C LEU A 681 15.18 -6.94 -26.68
N PHE A 682 15.23 -5.77 -27.29
CA PHE A 682 15.91 -4.60 -26.76
C PHE A 682 14.94 -3.42 -26.62
N PHE A 683 15.11 -2.60 -25.58
CA PHE A 683 14.44 -1.30 -25.49
C PHE A 683 15.44 -0.19 -25.10
N ASP A 684 15.10 1.04 -25.47
CA ASP A 684 15.85 2.23 -25.08
C ASP A 684 15.56 2.54 -23.60
N TYR A 685 16.60 2.46 -22.75
CA TYR A 685 16.49 2.73 -21.31
C TYR A 685 16.46 4.24 -20.99
N ARG A 686 16.82 5.11 -21.95
CA ARG A 686 16.92 6.57 -21.76
C ARG A 686 17.89 7.01 -20.66
N TYR A 687 19.00 6.30 -20.57
CA TYR A 687 20.19 6.77 -19.85
C TYR A 687 20.57 8.20 -20.29
N SER A 688 21.12 9.00 -19.38
CA SER A 688 21.81 10.21 -19.82
C SER A 688 23.04 9.84 -20.65
N GLN A 689 23.59 10.77 -21.42
CA GLN A 689 24.77 10.49 -22.25
C GLN A 689 25.99 10.05 -21.41
N ALA A 690 26.07 10.46 -20.13
CA ALA A 690 27.10 10.00 -19.20
C ALA A 690 26.83 8.57 -18.67
N ASP A 691 25.56 8.22 -18.43
CA ASP A 691 25.17 6.88 -17.94
C ASP A 691 25.29 5.83 -19.05
N ALA A 692 25.00 6.20 -20.30
CA ALA A 692 25.07 5.29 -21.44
C ALA A 692 26.51 4.79 -21.66
N LEU A 693 27.49 5.71 -21.66
CA LEU A 693 28.93 5.40 -21.69
C LEU A 693 29.42 4.55 -20.51
N LYS A 694 28.70 4.56 -19.38
CA LYS A 694 29.00 3.80 -18.17
C LYS A 694 28.42 2.38 -18.19
N TYR A 695 27.20 2.20 -18.70
CA TYR A 695 26.44 0.95 -18.63
C TYR A 695 26.35 0.18 -19.96
N VAL A 696 26.70 0.78 -21.10
CA VAL A 696 26.55 0.18 -22.45
C VAL A 696 27.93 -0.03 -23.09
N GLY A 697 28.52 -1.21 -22.88
CA GLY A 697 29.88 -1.52 -23.34
C GLY A 697 30.14 -1.29 -24.84
N ILE A 698 29.15 -1.52 -25.70
CA ILE A 698 29.25 -1.30 -27.16
C ILE A 698 29.48 0.18 -27.50
N GLU A 699 28.85 1.12 -26.78
CA GLU A 699 29.05 2.56 -27.06
C GLU A 699 30.46 3.02 -26.66
N ARG A 700 31.03 2.39 -25.62
CA ARG A 700 32.41 2.63 -25.18
C ARG A 700 33.45 2.20 -26.22
N GLU A 701 33.15 1.16 -27.01
CA GLU A 701 34.00 0.74 -28.13
C GLU A 701 33.82 1.66 -29.36
N MET A 702 32.66 2.28 -29.53
CA MET A 702 32.37 3.20 -30.65
C MET A 702 32.99 4.60 -30.52
N GLU A 703 33.42 5.05 -29.34
CA GLU A 703 34.24 6.26 -29.19
C GLU A 703 35.76 5.99 -29.34
N ILE A 704 36.17 4.72 -29.44
CA ILE A 704 37.59 4.29 -29.49
C ILE A 704 38.02 3.93 -30.95
N ALA A 705 37.08 3.94 -31.91
CA ALA A 705 37.26 3.52 -33.30
C ALA A 705 37.00 4.64 -34.33
#